data_AF-A0A3M2DKC3-F1
#
_entry.id   AF-A0A3M2DKC3-F1
#
_cell.length_a   1.000
_cell.length_b   1.000
_cell.length_c   1.000
_cell.angle_alpha   90.00
_cell.angle_beta   90.00
_cell.angle_gamma   90.00
#
_symmetry.space_group_name_H-M   'P 1'
#
loop_
_entity.id
_entity.type
_entity.pdbx_description
1 polymer ?
#
loop_
_entity_poly.entity_id
_entity_poly.type
_entity_poly.pdbx_seq_one_letter_code
_entity_poly.pdbx_strand_id
1 'polypeptide(L)'
;MEIRSEFKERLRRYRDWNQAIDDLERELDQIDDVARRSELLFDLAVLTEEVVPERDRALALYQRAWKIYPANIKALERAREVYRELGRLEMVAKVGELQLKAAGDPRAAAELAALVGEAHLDCGNRDRAVSLLKTALEVDPDSVRVRDALAAAEYDPELWADTVDRLVAEADKADSTTAARMLLRAARIVRNEGGDEDTYERLLKRVLEFDPQNEHANFAYELLLAQRERWDDLEQLHERRAYAAADDATRAALYRKFALEWVQRFKDRVRAAKFFAKAMEAASQNGAPPPPAQVAAFHLVREIFGGSNEWERVLALTDAMLGHLDDDRKLYMALQAGLIAWREMGDVERARKYFDVVRQLDPDAPELADFDAAAGPAAEAAEPAASETEPPAGPETDAEATQGAAPDAESTPAEAKPASKRKKRRRKDDAVAADGDAAPAAADAGAAAPDAGQAVDSDRTPPPVADEPDGAEEISDEQRAAIDAARALEAEGAPPDKVIDAWRKAIAVDPSTRAPRRELARVLRDNARWNALVEALKDEEARAAKTTEQKVRVLRELVDIYRDQLRLDVMVVNTLNQIHQLQPDDVATLDAMAAQYESMKRWPDLVNTLNKKAPLVPDVAERVALHLRIANLYLERFSNQAEAIKAFEAAL
;
A
#
# COMPACT_ATOMS: atom_id res chain seq x y z
N MET A 1 -3.09 -35.20 -15.75
CA MET A 1 -2.24 -35.28 -14.56
C MET A 1 -0.76 -35.25 -14.93
N GLU A 2 -0.34 -35.98 -15.97
CA GLU A 2 1.05 -36.06 -16.44
C GLU A 2 1.73 -34.70 -16.68
N ILE A 3 1.07 -33.75 -17.35
CA ILE A 3 1.66 -32.42 -17.61
C ILE A 3 1.84 -31.61 -16.32
N ARG A 4 0.97 -31.79 -15.31
CA ARG A 4 1.11 -31.08 -14.02
C ARG A 4 2.28 -31.63 -13.21
N SER A 5 2.50 -32.94 -13.24
CA SER A 5 3.69 -33.56 -12.64
C SER A 5 4.96 -33.15 -13.38
N GLU A 6 4.91 -33.07 -14.70
CA GLU A 6 6.04 -32.62 -15.53
C GLU A 6 6.41 -31.15 -15.26
N PHE A 7 5.42 -30.26 -15.09
CA PHE A 7 5.67 -28.87 -14.70
C PHE A 7 6.37 -28.80 -13.34
N LYS A 8 5.88 -29.57 -12.37
CA LYS A 8 6.49 -29.64 -11.04
C LYS A 8 7.92 -30.18 -11.09
N GLU A 9 8.19 -31.21 -11.91
CA GLU A 9 9.50 -31.81 -12.06
C GLU A 9 10.50 -30.86 -12.75
N ARG A 10 10.07 -30.17 -13.81
CA ARG A 10 10.90 -29.17 -14.50
C ARG A 10 11.21 -27.98 -13.63
N LEU A 11 10.20 -27.45 -12.94
CA LEU A 11 10.40 -26.38 -11.98
C LEU A 11 11.42 -26.83 -10.91
N ARG A 12 11.29 -28.04 -10.35
CA ARG A 12 12.29 -28.58 -9.40
C ARG A 12 13.72 -28.67 -9.92
N ARG A 13 13.91 -29.11 -11.17
CA ARG A 13 15.24 -29.31 -11.76
C ARG A 13 15.90 -28.02 -12.22
N TYR A 14 15.12 -27.01 -12.57
CA TYR A 14 15.67 -25.75 -13.06
C TYR A 14 16.16 -24.88 -11.89
N ARG A 15 17.44 -24.49 -11.97
CA ARG A 15 18.01 -23.46 -11.08
C ARG A 15 17.34 -22.10 -11.24
N ASP A 16 16.74 -21.85 -12.40
CA ASP A 16 16.04 -20.62 -12.72
C ASP A 16 14.57 -20.90 -13.09
N TRP A 17 13.68 -20.65 -12.13
CA TRP A 17 12.24 -20.80 -12.29
C TRP A 17 11.68 -19.91 -13.39
N ASN A 18 12.28 -18.73 -13.65
CA ASN A 18 11.78 -17.83 -14.67
C ASN A 18 11.93 -18.42 -16.06
N GLN A 19 13.10 -18.98 -16.36
CA GLN A 19 13.36 -19.64 -17.63
C GLN A 19 12.47 -20.86 -17.81
N ALA A 20 12.27 -21.66 -16.74
CA ALA A 20 11.39 -22.82 -16.79
C ALA A 20 9.94 -22.40 -17.12
N ILE A 21 9.43 -21.34 -16.49
CA ILE A 21 8.10 -20.82 -16.79
C ILE A 21 8.04 -20.30 -18.23
N ASP A 22 9.06 -19.58 -18.73
CA ASP A 22 9.11 -19.09 -20.12
C ASP A 22 9.06 -20.23 -21.14
N ASP A 23 9.80 -21.31 -20.89
CA ASP A 23 9.82 -22.49 -21.76
C ASP A 23 8.45 -23.19 -21.77
N LEU A 24 7.84 -23.34 -20.58
CA LEU A 24 6.50 -23.90 -20.43
C LEU A 24 5.43 -23.04 -21.13
N GLU A 25 5.51 -21.71 -21.05
CA GLU A 25 4.61 -20.81 -21.78
C GLU A 25 4.71 -21.02 -23.29
N ARG A 26 5.93 -21.14 -23.83
CA ARG A 26 6.15 -21.38 -25.28
C ARG A 26 5.62 -22.72 -25.75
N GLU A 27 5.66 -23.75 -24.91
CA GLU A 27 5.09 -25.07 -25.22
C GLU A 27 3.56 -25.02 -25.18
N LEU A 28 2.98 -24.34 -24.18
CA LEU A 28 1.54 -24.16 -24.08
C LEU A 28 0.96 -23.40 -25.27
N ASP A 29 1.71 -22.47 -25.86
CA ASP A 29 1.30 -21.73 -27.05
C ASP A 29 1.12 -22.59 -28.29
N GLN A 30 1.79 -23.75 -28.35
CA GLN A 30 1.70 -24.69 -29.46
C GLN A 30 0.45 -25.59 -29.38
N ILE A 31 -0.31 -25.53 -28.28
CA ILE A 31 -1.54 -26.31 -28.12
C ILE A 31 -2.69 -25.64 -28.86
N ASP A 32 -3.26 -26.34 -29.85
CA ASP A 32 -4.35 -25.84 -30.69
C ASP A 32 -5.69 -25.74 -29.93
N ASP A 33 -5.98 -26.68 -29.01
CA ASP A 33 -7.19 -26.66 -28.20
C ASP A 33 -7.14 -25.50 -27.19
N VAL A 34 -7.91 -24.46 -27.50
CA VAL A 34 -7.96 -23.21 -26.71
C VAL A 34 -8.48 -23.43 -25.29
N ALA A 35 -9.44 -24.33 -25.09
CA ALA A 35 -9.97 -24.63 -23.77
C ALA A 35 -8.91 -25.37 -22.95
N ARG A 36 -8.25 -26.38 -23.54
CA ARG A 36 -7.16 -27.11 -22.89
C ARG A 36 -5.96 -26.22 -22.58
N ARG A 37 -5.59 -25.33 -23.51
CA ARG A 37 -4.51 -24.35 -23.32
C ARG A 37 -4.83 -23.38 -22.18
N SER A 38 -6.08 -22.91 -22.07
CA SER A 38 -6.54 -22.05 -20.97
C SER A 38 -6.42 -22.74 -19.61
N GLU A 39 -6.84 -24.01 -19.53
CA GLU A 39 -6.72 -24.82 -18.32
C GLU A 39 -5.26 -25.00 -17.89
N LEU A 40 -4.36 -25.25 -18.83
CA LEU A 40 -2.95 -25.43 -18.53
C LEU A 40 -2.23 -24.11 -18.17
N LEU A 41 -2.60 -22.99 -18.79
CA LEU A 41 -2.10 -21.67 -18.40
C LEU A 41 -2.53 -21.31 -16.97
N PHE A 42 -3.77 -21.65 -16.59
CA PHE A 42 -4.22 -21.51 -15.21
C PHE A 42 -3.39 -22.38 -14.26
N ASP A 43 -3.13 -23.64 -14.62
CA ASP A 43 -2.30 -24.53 -13.80
C ASP A 43 -0.87 -24.02 -13.65
N LEU A 44 -0.28 -23.47 -14.72
CA LEU A 44 1.04 -22.83 -14.68
C LEU A 44 1.05 -21.58 -13.80
N ALA A 45 -0.02 -20.79 -13.81
CA ALA A 45 -0.16 -19.63 -12.93
C ALA A 45 -0.17 -20.04 -11.45
N VAL A 46 -0.93 -21.08 -11.11
CA VAL A 46 -0.98 -21.64 -9.74
C VAL A 46 0.39 -22.17 -9.30
N LEU A 47 1.15 -22.81 -10.20
CA LEU A 47 2.51 -23.25 -9.88
C LEU A 47 3.49 -22.07 -9.74
N THR A 48 3.34 -21.04 -10.58
CA THR A 48 4.14 -19.81 -10.49
C THR A 48 3.94 -19.15 -9.14
N GLU A 49 2.71 -19.12 -8.62
CA GLU A 49 2.37 -18.66 -7.27
C GLU A 49 3.06 -19.45 -6.14
N GLU A 50 3.42 -20.72 -6.36
CA GLU A 50 4.10 -21.52 -5.33
C GLU A 50 5.60 -21.26 -5.27
N VAL A 51 6.22 -20.91 -6.39
CA VAL A 51 7.69 -20.80 -6.53
C VAL A 51 8.18 -19.36 -6.61
N VAL A 52 7.36 -18.44 -7.13
CA VAL A 52 7.66 -17.02 -7.21
C VAL A 52 6.89 -16.27 -6.13
N PRO A 53 7.58 -15.56 -5.21
CA PRO A 53 6.91 -14.72 -4.23
C PRO A 53 6.00 -13.70 -4.91
N GLU A 54 6.53 -12.89 -5.83
CA GLU A 54 5.88 -11.83 -6.62
C GLU A 54 4.76 -12.38 -7.54
N ARG A 55 3.54 -11.82 -7.42
CA ARG A 55 2.33 -12.34 -8.09
C ARG A 55 2.12 -11.74 -9.48
N ASP A 56 2.92 -10.77 -9.90
CA ASP A 56 2.73 -10.06 -11.17
C ASP A 56 2.74 -11.03 -12.37
N ARG A 57 3.64 -12.02 -12.36
CA ARG A 57 3.73 -13.04 -13.41
C ARG A 57 2.54 -14.01 -13.39
N ALA A 58 2.13 -14.47 -12.22
CA ALA A 58 0.95 -15.32 -12.07
C ALA A 58 -0.33 -14.60 -12.54
N LEU A 59 -0.45 -13.31 -12.22
CA LEU A 59 -1.57 -12.47 -12.65
C LEU A 59 -1.64 -12.36 -14.19
N ALA A 60 -0.50 -12.17 -14.85
CA ALA A 60 -0.42 -12.14 -16.32
C ALA A 60 -0.91 -13.48 -16.93
N LEU A 61 -0.52 -14.61 -16.33
CA LEU A 61 -0.97 -15.94 -16.75
C LEU A 61 -2.48 -16.13 -16.55
N TYR A 62 -3.04 -15.70 -15.41
CA TYR A 62 -4.49 -15.77 -15.18
C TYR A 62 -5.29 -14.93 -16.19
N GLN A 63 -4.84 -13.70 -16.45
CA GLN A 63 -5.47 -12.83 -17.45
C GLN A 63 -5.42 -13.47 -18.83
N ARG A 64 -4.28 -14.04 -19.22
CA ARG A 64 -4.10 -14.71 -20.51
C ARG A 64 -4.99 -15.93 -20.62
N ALA A 65 -5.05 -16.78 -19.58
CA ALA A 65 -5.91 -17.94 -19.52
C ALA A 65 -7.39 -17.58 -19.76
N TRP A 66 -7.89 -16.53 -19.10
CA TRP A 66 -9.25 -16.04 -19.33
C TRP A 66 -9.44 -15.40 -20.71
N LYS A 67 -8.47 -14.58 -21.18
CA LYS A 67 -8.57 -13.89 -22.47
C LYS A 67 -8.72 -14.86 -23.65
N ILE A 68 -8.04 -16.00 -23.59
CA ILE A 68 -8.15 -17.01 -24.65
C ILE A 68 -9.44 -17.84 -24.55
N TYR A 69 -9.95 -18.07 -23.33
CA TYR A 69 -11.19 -18.82 -23.12
C TYR A 69 -12.00 -18.17 -21.99
N PRO A 70 -12.91 -17.22 -22.32
CA PRO A 70 -13.65 -16.43 -21.32
C PRO A 70 -14.57 -17.22 -20.40
N ALA A 71 -14.86 -18.49 -20.74
CA ALA A 71 -15.61 -19.41 -19.89
C ALA A 71 -14.77 -20.01 -18.75
N ASN A 72 -13.43 -19.81 -18.73
CA ASN A 72 -12.58 -20.16 -17.61
C ASN A 72 -12.74 -19.14 -16.46
N ILE A 73 -13.84 -19.25 -15.72
CA ILE A 73 -14.20 -18.28 -14.66
C ILE A 73 -13.26 -18.35 -13.45
N LYS A 74 -12.72 -19.54 -13.13
CA LYS A 74 -11.74 -19.70 -12.06
C LYS A 74 -10.47 -18.84 -12.27
N ALA A 75 -10.10 -18.55 -13.52
CA ALA A 75 -8.99 -17.66 -13.82
C ALA A 75 -9.31 -16.19 -13.45
N LEU A 76 -10.54 -15.73 -13.71
CA LEU A 76 -10.99 -14.40 -13.25
C LEU A 76 -11.08 -14.34 -11.72
N GLU A 77 -11.63 -15.39 -11.10
CA GLU A 77 -11.80 -15.46 -9.66
C GLU A 77 -10.45 -15.34 -8.94
N ARG A 78 -9.47 -16.17 -9.33
CA ARG A 78 -8.13 -16.11 -8.72
C ARG A 78 -7.41 -14.79 -9.05
N ALA A 79 -7.55 -14.25 -10.28
CA ALA A 79 -7.01 -12.92 -10.60
C ALA A 79 -7.60 -11.81 -9.73
N ARG A 80 -8.90 -11.84 -9.44
CA ARG A 80 -9.58 -10.89 -8.54
C ARG A 80 -9.04 -10.98 -7.11
N GLU A 81 -8.80 -12.20 -6.60
CA GLU A 81 -8.19 -12.40 -5.29
C GLU A 81 -6.77 -11.84 -5.24
N VAL A 82 -5.95 -12.12 -6.25
CA VAL A 82 -4.60 -11.54 -6.36
C VAL A 82 -4.68 -10.02 -6.41
N TYR A 83 -5.60 -9.41 -7.17
CA TYR A 83 -5.78 -7.96 -7.16
C TYR A 83 -6.14 -7.39 -5.78
N ARG A 84 -6.92 -8.13 -4.99
CA ARG A 84 -7.24 -7.76 -3.62
C ARG A 84 -6.00 -7.82 -2.73
N GLU A 85 -5.20 -8.87 -2.86
CA GLU A 85 -3.90 -9.01 -2.17
C GLU A 85 -2.92 -7.87 -2.56
N LEU A 86 -2.92 -7.43 -3.83
CA LEU A 86 -2.15 -6.28 -4.31
C LEU A 86 -2.68 -4.92 -3.81
N GLY A 87 -3.82 -4.89 -3.10
CA GLY A 87 -4.49 -3.66 -2.68
C GLY A 87 -5.17 -2.88 -3.81
N ARG A 88 -5.33 -3.46 -5.00
CA ARG A 88 -5.91 -2.82 -6.19
C ARG A 88 -7.44 -2.99 -6.23
N LEU A 89 -8.14 -2.33 -5.31
CA LEU A 89 -9.60 -2.44 -5.16
C LEU A 89 -10.38 -2.10 -6.44
N GLU A 90 -9.92 -1.15 -7.24
CA GLU A 90 -10.55 -0.80 -8.52
C GLU A 90 -10.57 -1.99 -9.49
N MET A 91 -9.48 -2.77 -9.51
CA MET A 91 -9.39 -3.98 -10.32
C MET A 91 -10.22 -5.11 -9.74
N VAL A 92 -10.31 -5.23 -8.41
CA VAL A 92 -11.24 -6.17 -7.75
C VAL A 92 -12.67 -5.90 -8.20
N ALA A 93 -13.08 -4.63 -8.21
CA ALA A 93 -14.39 -4.20 -8.66
C ALA A 93 -14.61 -4.53 -10.15
N LYS A 94 -13.68 -4.10 -11.02
CA LYS A 94 -13.76 -4.31 -12.47
C LYS A 94 -13.77 -5.79 -12.88
N VAL A 95 -12.87 -6.61 -12.33
CA VAL A 95 -12.78 -8.04 -12.62
C VAL A 95 -13.99 -8.77 -12.03
N GLY A 96 -14.45 -8.37 -10.85
CA GLY A 96 -15.66 -8.92 -10.26
C GLY A 96 -16.93 -8.61 -11.07
N GLU A 97 -17.07 -7.42 -11.66
CA GLU A 97 -18.16 -7.12 -12.60
C GLU A 97 -18.12 -8.02 -13.85
N LEU A 98 -16.93 -8.35 -14.37
CA LEU A 98 -16.78 -9.31 -15.47
C LEU A 98 -17.18 -10.73 -15.05
N GLN A 99 -16.80 -11.14 -13.84
CA GLN A 99 -17.16 -12.43 -13.27
C GLN A 99 -18.68 -12.54 -13.07
N LEU A 100 -19.36 -11.48 -12.62
CA LEU A 100 -20.82 -11.42 -12.46
C LEU A 100 -21.56 -11.68 -13.77
N LYS A 101 -21.06 -11.14 -14.89
CA LYS A 101 -21.66 -11.35 -16.22
C LYS A 101 -21.63 -12.81 -16.68
N ALA A 102 -20.71 -13.59 -16.13
CA ALA A 102 -20.53 -15.00 -16.46
C ALA A 102 -20.97 -15.94 -15.33
N ALA A 103 -21.53 -15.40 -14.24
CA ALA A 103 -22.00 -16.19 -13.11
C ALA A 103 -23.28 -16.96 -13.49
N GLY A 104 -23.28 -18.28 -13.30
CA GLY A 104 -24.43 -19.13 -13.60
C GLY A 104 -25.36 -19.37 -12.40
N ASP A 105 -24.83 -19.32 -11.17
CA ASP A 105 -25.60 -19.55 -9.95
C ASP A 105 -26.06 -18.21 -9.33
N PRO A 106 -27.38 -17.97 -9.17
CA PRO A 106 -27.91 -16.76 -8.56
C PRO A 106 -27.39 -16.47 -7.14
N ARG A 107 -27.14 -17.49 -6.31
CA ARG A 107 -26.65 -17.26 -4.93
C ARG A 107 -25.19 -16.84 -4.91
N ALA A 108 -24.33 -17.58 -5.61
CA ALA A 108 -22.94 -17.18 -5.79
C ALA A 108 -22.80 -15.80 -6.47
N ALA A 109 -23.70 -15.48 -7.42
CA ALA A 109 -23.76 -14.16 -8.04
C ALA A 109 -24.13 -13.06 -7.03
N ALA A 110 -25.07 -13.31 -6.11
CA ALA A 110 -25.43 -12.35 -5.08
C ALA A 110 -24.29 -12.10 -4.07
N GLU A 111 -23.59 -13.15 -3.64
CA GLU A 111 -22.42 -13.03 -2.77
C GLU A 111 -21.28 -12.26 -3.45
N LEU A 112 -21.05 -12.54 -4.74
CA LEU A 112 -20.10 -11.81 -5.56
C LEU A 112 -20.53 -10.35 -5.74
N ALA A 113 -21.81 -10.07 -5.98
CA ALA A 113 -22.35 -8.71 -6.11
C ALA A 113 -22.17 -7.91 -4.82
N ALA A 114 -22.35 -8.54 -3.66
CA ALA A 114 -22.06 -7.92 -2.37
C ALA A 114 -20.58 -7.55 -2.23
N LEU A 115 -19.66 -8.46 -2.57
CA LEU A 115 -18.21 -8.19 -2.51
C LEU A 115 -17.78 -7.08 -3.48
N VAL A 116 -18.29 -7.10 -4.71
CA VAL A 116 -17.97 -6.10 -5.74
C VAL A 116 -18.58 -4.74 -5.40
N GLY A 117 -19.81 -4.73 -4.86
CA GLY A 117 -20.47 -3.53 -4.36
C GLY A 117 -19.70 -2.86 -3.23
N GLU A 118 -19.20 -3.63 -2.26
CA GLU A 118 -18.32 -3.13 -1.21
C GLU A 118 -16.98 -2.60 -1.75
N ALA A 119 -16.38 -3.29 -2.73
CA ALA A 119 -15.16 -2.80 -3.38
C ALA A 119 -15.39 -1.46 -4.09
N HIS A 120 -16.52 -1.29 -4.80
CA HIS A 120 -16.91 0.00 -5.38
C HIS A 120 -17.12 1.07 -4.32
N LEU A 121 -17.77 0.73 -3.21
CA LEU A 121 -17.98 1.65 -2.09
C LEU A 121 -16.66 2.13 -1.51
N ASP A 122 -15.73 1.21 -1.26
CA ASP A 122 -14.41 1.52 -0.70
C ASP A 122 -13.51 2.27 -1.72
N CYS A 123 -13.85 2.24 -3.02
CA CYS A 123 -13.27 3.09 -4.07
C CYS A 123 -13.97 4.44 -4.25
N GLY A 124 -15.04 4.75 -3.50
CA GLY A 124 -15.83 5.98 -3.65
C GLY A 124 -16.86 5.96 -4.79
N ASN A 125 -17.02 4.85 -5.50
CA ASN A 125 -17.99 4.68 -6.59
C ASN A 125 -19.39 4.33 -6.06
N ARG A 126 -20.04 5.29 -5.37
CA ARG A 126 -21.30 5.05 -4.64
C ARG A 126 -22.43 4.53 -5.52
N ASP A 127 -22.65 5.11 -6.70
CA ASP A 127 -23.77 4.72 -7.57
C ASP A 127 -23.70 3.25 -7.99
N ARG A 128 -22.50 2.78 -8.34
CA ARG A 128 -22.25 1.38 -8.69
C ARG A 128 -22.40 0.48 -7.48
N ALA A 129 -21.90 0.90 -6.32
CA ALA A 129 -22.05 0.17 -5.07
C ALA A 129 -23.53 -0.04 -4.73
N VAL A 130 -24.35 1.01 -4.76
CA VAL A 130 -25.78 0.94 -4.44
C VAL A 130 -26.50 -0.07 -5.35
N SER A 131 -26.24 -0.01 -6.67
CA SER A 131 -26.87 -0.93 -7.61
C SER A 131 -26.55 -2.40 -7.28
N LEU A 132 -25.28 -2.71 -7.03
CA LEU A 132 -24.84 -4.09 -6.76
C LEU A 132 -25.28 -4.59 -5.39
N LEU A 133 -25.20 -3.76 -4.36
CA LEU A 133 -25.62 -4.11 -3.01
C LEU A 133 -27.14 -4.36 -2.93
N LYS A 134 -27.94 -3.60 -3.69
CA LYS A 134 -29.39 -3.87 -3.82
C LYS A 134 -29.64 -5.23 -4.47
N THR A 135 -28.94 -5.56 -5.55
CA THR A 135 -29.10 -6.87 -6.20
C THR A 135 -28.71 -8.03 -5.28
N ALA A 136 -27.71 -7.84 -4.42
CA ALA A 136 -27.34 -8.84 -3.43
C ALA A 136 -28.45 -9.03 -2.36
N LEU A 137 -29.08 -7.93 -1.91
CA LEU A 137 -30.19 -7.98 -0.94
C LEU A 137 -31.50 -8.54 -1.51
N GLU A 138 -31.68 -8.56 -2.82
CA GLU A 138 -32.84 -9.24 -3.43
C GLU A 138 -32.78 -10.75 -3.20
N VAL A 139 -31.58 -11.34 -3.15
CA VAL A 139 -31.36 -12.78 -2.97
C VAL A 139 -31.15 -13.16 -1.51
N ASP A 140 -30.37 -12.37 -0.78
CA ASP A 140 -30.19 -12.49 0.67
C ASP A 140 -30.61 -11.20 1.38
N PRO A 141 -31.93 -11.01 1.61
CA PRO A 141 -32.43 -9.83 2.28
C PRO A 141 -31.82 -9.67 3.66
N ASP A 142 -31.52 -10.77 4.36
CA ASP A 142 -31.11 -10.79 5.77
C ASP A 142 -29.64 -10.50 6.03
N SER A 143 -28.87 -10.26 4.97
CA SER A 143 -27.46 -9.94 5.06
C SER A 143 -27.20 -8.60 5.76
N VAL A 144 -26.91 -8.67 7.05
CA VAL A 144 -26.59 -7.51 7.89
C VAL A 144 -25.39 -6.73 7.33
N ARG A 145 -24.34 -7.43 6.88
CA ARG A 145 -23.15 -6.85 6.25
C ARG A 145 -23.51 -5.99 5.03
N VAL A 146 -24.34 -6.52 4.13
CA VAL A 146 -24.72 -5.83 2.88
C VAL A 146 -25.64 -4.65 3.18
N ARG A 147 -26.55 -4.78 4.16
CA ARG A 147 -27.36 -3.65 4.63
C ARG A 147 -26.51 -2.52 5.20
N ASP A 148 -25.50 -2.84 6.03
CA ASP A 148 -24.59 -1.83 6.59
C ASP A 148 -23.77 -1.14 5.50
N ALA A 149 -23.28 -1.89 4.50
CA ALA A 149 -22.57 -1.34 3.35
C ALA A 149 -23.48 -0.44 2.50
N LEU A 150 -24.71 -0.88 2.22
CA LEU A 150 -25.69 -0.09 1.47
C LEU A 150 -26.02 1.20 2.23
N ALA A 151 -26.19 1.12 3.55
CA ALA A 151 -26.50 2.27 4.39
C ALA A 151 -25.29 3.22 4.60
N ALA A 152 -24.05 2.76 4.32
CA ALA A 152 -22.87 3.62 4.16
C ALA A 152 -22.80 4.30 2.79
N ALA A 153 -23.59 3.86 1.81
CA ALA A 153 -23.71 4.46 0.49
C ALA A 153 -24.95 5.37 0.37
N GLU A 154 -26.05 4.99 1.05
CA GLU A 154 -27.34 5.68 1.10
C GLU A 154 -27.49 6.42 2.44
N TYR A 155 -26.81 7.54 2.57
CA TYR A 155 -27.03 8.51 3.65
C TYR A 155 -27.35 9.87 3.04
N ASP A 156 -27.89 10.77 3.86
CA ASP A 156 -28.11 12.15 3.47
C ASP A 156 -26.77 12.90 3.46
N PRO A 157 -26.26 13.36 2.30
CA PRO A 157 -24.99 14.07 2.22
C PRO A 157 -24.98 15.41 2.97
N GLU A 158 -26.13 15.99 3.30
CA GLU A 158 -26.18 17.22 4.11
C GLU A 158 -26.03 16.93 5.62
N LEU A 159 -26.39 15.71 6.05
CA LEU A 159 -26.42 15.27 7.44
C LEU A 159 -25.44 14.13 7.73
N TRP A 160 -24.37 14.03 6.95
CA TRP A 160 -23.40 12.94 7.09
C TRP A 160 -22.68 12.98 8.45
N ALA A 161 -22.33 14.17 8.95
CA ALA A 161 -21.65 14.35 10.23
C ALA A 161 -22.53 13.90 11.39
N ASP A 162 -23.80 14.34 11.41
CA ASP A 162 -24.79 13.90 12.41
C ASP A 162 -25.03 12.39 12.36
N THR A 163 -24.97 11.80 11.16
CA THR A 163 -25.10 10.34 10.98
C THR A 163 -23.89 9.61 11.56
N VAL A 164 -22.68 10.10 11.33
CA VAL A 164 -21.44 9.58 11.93
C VAL A 164 -21.48 9.69 13.45
N ASP A 165 -21.82 10.86 14.00
CA ASP A 165 -21.88 11.09 15.44
C ASP A 165 -22.90 10.19 16.13
N ARG A 166 -24.07 9.99 15.51
CA ARG A 166 -25.09 9.06 16.00
C ARG A 166 -24.58 7.63 16.00
N LEU A 167 -23.98 7.17 14.90
CA LEU A 167 -23.42 5.81 14.80
C LEU A 167 -22.34 5.58 15.86
N VAL A 168 -21.49 6.57 16.10
CA VAL A 168 -20.45 6.51 17.14
C VAL A 168 -21.06 6.43 18.54
N ALA A 169 -22.04 7.28 18.85
CA ALA A 169 -22.70 7.30 20.16
C ALA A 169 -23.56 6.05 20.45
N GLU A 170 -24.10 5.42 19.41
CA GLU A 170 -24.81 4.14 19.50
C GLU A 170 -23.84 2.98 19.66
N ALA A 171 -22.71 2.98 18.95
CA ALA A 171 -21.67 1.97 19.07
C ALA A 171 -21.10 1.89 20.50
N ASP A 172 -20.96 3.03 21.19
CA ASP A 172 -20.51 3.09 22.60
C ASP A 172 -21.42 2.32 23.58
N LYS A 173 -22.67 2.08 23.20
CA LYS A 173 -23.68 1.41 24.03
C LYS A 173 -23.97 -0.01 23.55
N ALA A 174 -23.41 -0.40 22.41
CA ALA A 174 -23.68 -1.67 21.76
C ALA A 174 -22.72 -2.78 22.23
N ASP A 175 -23.02 -4.03 21.88
CA ASP A 175 -22.07 -5.13 22.01
C ASP A 175 -20.90 -4.98 21.01
N SER A 176 -19.78 -5.65 21.25
CA SER A 176 -18.55 -5.56 20.44
C SER A 176 -18.80 -5.76 18.94
N THR A 177 -19.66 -6.72 18.57
CA THR A 177 -19.91 -7.05 17.16
C THR A 177 -20.71 -5.95 16.49
N THR A 178 -21.75 -5.45 17.16
CA THR A 178 -22.58 -4.36 16.65
C THR A 178 -21.82 -3.04 16.62
N ALA A 179 -21.01 -2.76 17.65
CA ALA A 179 -20.15 -1.58 17.71
C ALA A 179 -19.14 -1.55 16.54
N ALA A 180 -18.46 -2.67 16.26
CA ALA A 180 -17.54 -2.78 15.13
C ALA A 180 -18.22 -2.49 13.78
N ARG A 181 -19.43 -3.05 13.55
CA ARG A 181 -20.19 -2.79 12.32
C ARG A 181 -20.61 -1.33 12.17
N MET A 182 -21.15 -0.72 13.23
CA MET A 182 -21.57 0.69 13.23
C MET A 182 -20.38 1.63 12.98
N LEU A 183 -19.25 1.38 13.63
CA LEU A 183 -18.04 2.17 13.47
C LEU A 183 -17.41 2.00 12.08
N LEU A 184 -17.44 0.81 11.50
CA LEU A 184 -17.00 0.58 10.12
C LEU A 184 -17.88 1.34 9.12
N ARG A 185 -19.20 1.33 9.34
CA ARG A 185 -20.13 2.15 8.55
C ARG A 185 -19.81 3.63 8.65
N ALA A 186 -19.58 4.14 9.86
CA ALA A 186 -19.19 5.52 10.10
C ALA A 186 -17.86 5.87 9.39
N ALA A 187 -16.85 4.99 9.48
CA ALA A 187 -15.57 5.18 8.80
C ALA A 187 -15.73 5.27 7.28
N ARG A 188 -16.56 4.42 6.67
CA ARG A 188 -16.87 4.48 5.23
C ARG A 188 -17.54 5.80 4.83
N ILE A 189 -18.49 6.30 5.63
CA ILE A 189 -19.14 7.61 5.39
C ILE A 189 -18.11 8.74 5.45
N VAL A 190 -17.27 8.77 6.50
CA VAL A 190 -16.20 9.79 6.65
C VAL A 190 -15.27 9.78 5.44
N ARG A 191 -14.81 8.61 5.00
CA ARG A 191 -13.95 8.48 3.82
C ARG A 191 -14.63 8.99 2.55
N ASN A 192 -15.89 8.64 2.37
CA ASN A 192 -16.65 8.97 1.17
C ASN A 192 -16.91 10.48 1.02
N GLU A 193 -17.13 11.21 2.12
CA GLU A 193 -17.30 12.68 2.10
C GLU A 193 -15.98 13.45 2.08
N GLY A 194 -14.82 12.76 2.08
CA GLY A 194 -13.52 13.42 2.19
C GLY A 194 -13.32 14.08 3.56
N GLY A 195 -13.88 13.48 4.61
CA GLY A 195 -13.71 13.94 5.99
C GLY A 195 -12.27 13.80 6.49
N ASP A 196 -12.01 14.37 7.67
CA ASP A 196 -10.69 14.36 8.32
C ASP A 196 -10.09 12.95 8.43
N GLU A 197 -8.90 12.76 7.85
CA GLU A 197 -8.19 11.48 7.86
C GLU A 197 -7.87 11.01 9.29
N ASP A 198 -7.65 11.92 10.23
CA ASP A 198 -7.36 11.53 11.62
C ASP A 198 -8.61 10.98 12.32
N THR A 199 -9.78 11.52 11.98
CA THR A 199 -11.07 10.97 12.40
C THR A 199 -11.33 9.61 11.75
N TYR A 200 -11.02 9.46 10.46
CA TYR A 200 -11.08 8.16 9.78
C TYR A 200 -10.15 7.12 10.44
N GLU A 201 -8.89 7.48 10.71
CA GLU A 201 -7.92 6.61 11.40
C GLU A 201 -8.41 6.21 12.79
N ARG A 202 -8.97 7.17 13.55
CA ARG A 202 -9.51 6.94 14.89
C ARG A 202 -10.67 5.95 14.83
N LEU A 203 -11.59 6.09 13.89
CA LEU A 203 -12.72 5.17 13.72
C LEU A 203 -12.23 3.76 13.37
N LEU A 204 -11.28 3.62 12.44
CA LEU A 204 -10.71 2.31 12.09
C LEU A 204 -10.05 1.63 13.28
N LYS A 205 -9.23 2.36 14.06
CA LYS A 205 -8.62 1.82 15.29
C LYS A 205 -9.67 1.33 16.28
N ARG A 206 -10.76 2.10 16.46
CA ARG A 206 -11.87 1.69 17.33
C ARG A 206 -12.60 0.45 16.81
N VAL A 207 -12.79 0.29 15.49
CA VAL A 207 -13.31 -0.97 14.93
C VAL A 207 -12.42 -2.14 15.35
N LEU A 208 -11.10 -1.97 15.22
CA LEU A 208 -10.11 -3.01 15.54
C LEU A 208 -9.94 -3.29 17.04
N GLU A 209 -10.34 -2.36 17.92
CA GLU A 209 -10.43 -2.60 19.36
C GLU A 209 -11.55 -3.61 19.68
N PHE A 210 -12.67 -3.53 18.98
CA PHE A 210 -13.83 -4.42 19.17
C PHE A 210 -13.73 -5.72 18.35
N ASP A 211 -13.12 -5.66 17.17
CA ASP A 211 -12.91 -6.80 16.28
C ASP A 211 -11.51 -6.73 15.63
N PRO A 212 -10.47 -7.27 16.29
CA PRO A 212 -9.10 -7.24 15.78
C PRO A 212 -8.92 -7.94 14.43
N GLN A 213 -9.80 -8.87 14.08
CA GLN A 213 -9.74 -9.63 12.82
C GLN A 213 -10.67 -9.06 11.75
N ASN A 214 -11.23 -7.86 11.96
CA ASN A 214 -12.09 -7.23 10.97
C ASN A 214 -11.33 -6.94 9.67
N GLU A 215 -11.55 -7.75 8.64
CA GLU A 215 -10.77 -7.67 7.40
C GLU A 215 -10.97 -6.34 6.63
N HIS A 216 -12.16 -5.74 6.70
CA HIS A 216 -12.43 -4.46 6.04
C HIS A 216 -11.70 -3.30 6.72
N ALA A 217 -11.80 -3.21 8.06
CA ALA A 217 -11.11 -2.17 8.81
C ALA A 217 -9.58 -2.35 8.75
N ASN A 218 -9.09 -3.58 8.82
CA ASN A 218 -7.67 -3.87 8.67
C ASN A 218 -7.15 -3.45 7.29
N PHE A 219 -7.81 -3.88 6.21
CA PHE A 219 -7.39 -3.51 4.86
C PHE A 219 -7.36 -1.98 4.65
N ALA A 220 -8.38 -1.28 5.18
CA ALA A 220 -8.48 0.17 5.13
C ALA A 220 -7.38 0.86 5.94
N TYR A 221 -7.08 0.35 7.14
CA TYR A 221 -6.05 0.92 8.01
C TYR A 221 -4.65 0.65 7.47
N GLU A 222 -4.40 -0.54 6.91
CA GLU A 222 -3.16 -0.87 6.20
C GLU A 222 -2.92 0.06 5.01
N LEU A 223 -3.97 0.36 4.23
CA LEU A 223 -3.85 1.29 3.10
C LEU A 223 -3.45 2.68 3.59
N LEU A 224 -4.07 3.16 4.68
CA LEU A 224 -3.78 4.45 5.27
C LEU A 224 -2.34 4.53 5.82
N LEU A 225 -1.89 3.50 6.55
CA LEU A 225 -0.52 3.43 7.08
C LEU A 225 0.51 3.39 5.94
N ALA A 226 0.26 2.62 4.89
CA ALA A 226 1.14 2.55 3.73
C ALA A 226 1.20 3.88 2.96
N GLN A 227 0.07 4.57 2.78
CA GLN A 227 0.03 5.91 2.15
C GLN A 227 0.81 6.96 2.94
N ARG A 228 0.81 6.84 4.28
CA ARG A 228 1.58 7.70 5.20
C ARG A 228 3.01 7.20 5.44
N GLU A 229 3.43 6.13 4.76
CA GLU A 229 4.75 5.50 4.90
C GLU A 229 5.10 5.09 6.35
N ARG A 230 4.06 4.79 7.16
CA ARG A 230 4.19 4.37 8.58
C ARG A 230 4.43 2.87 8.68
N TRP A 231 5.54 2.42 8.12
CA TRP A 231 5.88 1.00 7.98
C TRP A 231 5.99 0.26 9.32
N ASP A 232 6.51 0.90 10.35
CA ASP A 232 6.67 0.27 11.66
C ASP A 232 5.33 0.07 12.39
N ASP A 233 4.38 0.99 12.19
CA ASP A 233 3.02 0.85 12.72
C ASP A 233 2.26 -0.25 11.99
N LEU A 234 2.50 -0.40 10.68
CA LEU A 234 1.93 -1.46 9.85
C LEU A 234 2.49 -2.83 10.26
N GLU A 235 3.79 -2.94 10.50
CA GLU A 235 4.43 -4.15 11.03
C GLU A 235 3.82 -4.50 12.40
N GLN A 236 3.70 -3.54 13.32
CA GLN A 236 3.07 -3.74 14.62
C GLN A 236 1.60 -4.15 14.53
N LEU A 237 0.83 -3.61 13.57
CA LEU A 237 -0.55 -4.02 13.32
C LEU A 237 -0.62 -5.50 12.95
N HIS A 238 0.20 -5.92 11.98
CA HIS A 238 0.27 -7.32 11.54
C HIS A 238 0.71 -8.26 12.68
N GLU A 239 1.70 -7.86 13.50
CA GLU A 239 2.10 -8.62 14.69
C GLU A 239 0.96 -8.80 15.69
N ARG A 240 0.24 -7.72 16.02
CA ARG A 240 -0.89 -7.78 16.95
C ARG A 240 -2.01 -8.69 16.43
N ARG A 241 -2.31 -8.61 15.13
CA ARG A 241 -3.31 -9.48 14.49
C ARG A 241 -2.91 -10.94 14.52
N ALA A 242 -1.65 -11.26 14.21
CA ALA A 242 -1.14 -12.63 14.26
C ALA A 242 -1.10 -13.16 15.70
N TYR A 243 -0.72 -12.33 16.68
CA TYR A 243 -0.73 -12.70 18.09
C TYR A 243 -2.14 -12.96 18.64
N ALA A 244 -3.14 -12.23 18.15
CA ALA A 244 -4.54 -12.42 18.51
C ALA A 244 -5.20 -13.64 17.86
N ALA A 245 -4.48 -14.40 17.01
CA ALA A 245 -4.98 -15.63 16.42
C ALA A 245 -5.28 -16.69 17.50
N ALA A 246 -6.37 -17.44 17.31
CA ALA A 246 -6.82 -18.44 18.27
C ALA A 246 -5.87 -19.65 18.40
N ASP A 247 -5.16 -19.97 17.32
CA ASP A 247 -4.29 -21.13 17.21
C ASP A 247 -3.09 -20.83 16.29
N ASP A 248 -2.09 -21.70 16.37
CA ASP A 248 -0.82 -21.54 15.67
C ASP A 248 -0.94 -21.73 14.15
N ALA A 249 -1.92 -22.51 13.67
CA ALA A 249 -2.16 -22.67 12.23
C ALA A 249 -2.77 -21.40 11.64
N THR A 250 -3.75 -20.80 12.33
CA THR A 250 -4.30 -19.49 11.97
C THR A 250 -3.21 -18.42 12.03
N ARG A 251 -2.35 -18.46 13.05
CA ARG A 251 -1.19 -17.55 13.17
C ARG A 251 -0.22 -17.69 12.01
N ALA A 252 0.15 -18.92 11.64
CA ALA A 252 1.02 -19.21 10.50
C ALA A 252 0.41 -18.71 9.18
N ALA A 253 -0.90 -18.93 8.99
CA ALA A 253 -1.63 -18.46 7.81
C ALA A 253 -1.66 -16.93 7.72
N LEU A 254 -1.86 -16.24 8.85
CA LEU A 254 -1.81 -14.77 8.92
C LEU A 254 -0.41 -14.24 8.63
N TYR A 255 0.63 -14.77 9.27
CA TYR A 255 2.01 -14.36 8.98
C TYR A 255 2.38 -14.57 7.52
N ARG A 256 1.94 -15.67 6.91
CA ARG A 256 2.13 -15.86 5.47
C ARG A 256 1.40 -14.80 4.65
N LYS A 257 0.14 -14.53 4.96
CA LYS A 257 -0.64 -13.49 4.28
C LYS A 257 0.08 -12.15 4.34
N PHE A 258 0.54 -11.75 5.53
CA PHE A 258 1.28 -10.50 5.72
C PHE A 258 2.60 -10.51 4.95
N ALA A 259 3.35 -11.62 4.99
CA ALA A 259 4.58 -11.74 4.21
C ALA A 259 4.33 -11.50 2.71
N LEU A 260 3.27 -12.10 2.16
CA LEU A 260 2.85 -11.86 0.79
C LEU A 260 2.46 -10.39 0.58
N GLU A 261 1.67 -9.77 1.45
CA GLU A 261 1.33 -8.34 1.35
C GLU A 261 2.58 -7.45 1.34
N TRP A 262 3.58 -7.74 2.17
CA TRP A 262 4.86 -7.02 2.20
C TRP A 262 5.67 -7.18 0.91
N VAL A 263 5.75 -8.39 0.33
CA VAL A 263 6.38 -8.59 -0.99
C VAL A 263 5.61 -7.86 -2.08
N GLN A 264 4.28 -8.02 -2.09
CA GLN A 264 3.45 -7.66 -3.22
C GLN A 264 3.08 -6.19 -3.27
N ARG A 265 2.50 -5.72 -2.18
CA ARG A 265 1.79 -4.45 -2.08
C ARG A 265 2.74 -3.36 -1.60
N PHE A 266 3.57 -3.67 -0.61
CA PHE A 266 4.49 -2.71 0.00
C PHE A 266 5.91 -2.77 -0.59
N LYS A 267 6.21 -3.81 -1.39
CA LYS A 267 7.51 -4.03 -2.06
C LYS A 267 8.69 -4.04 -1.08
N ASP A 268 8.47 -4.46 0.16
CA ASP A 268 9.49 -4.62 1.20
C ASP A 268 9.82 -6.09 1.41
N ARG A 269 10.88 -6.54 0.73
CA ARG A 269 11.35 -7.92 0.79
C ARG A 269 11.96 -8.30 2.14
N VAL A 270 12.44 -7.33 2.92
CA VAL A 270 13.09 -7.57 4.21
C VAL A 270 12.05 -7.90 5.27
N ARG A 271 11.02 -7.06 5.41
CA ARG A 271 9.91 -7.34 6.33
C ARG A 271 9.13 -8.57 5.90
N ALA A 272 8.95 -8.78 4.59
CA ALA A 272 8.36 -10.00 4.07
C ALA A 272 9.12 -11.26 4.52
N ALA A 273 10.45 -11.30 4.41
CA ALA A 273 11.25 -12.43 4.87
C ALA A 273 11.07 -12.70 6.37
N LYS A 274 11.02 -11.66 7.20
CA LYS A 274 10.73 -11.80 8.64
C LYS A 274 9.36 -12.47 8.88
N PHE A 275 8.32 -12.03 8.19
CA PHE A 275 6.99 -12.61 8.32
C PHE A 275 6.92 -14.04 7.78
N PHE A 276 7.62 -14.37 6.69
CA PHE A 276 7.72 -15.75 6.22
C PHE A 276 8.44 -16.66 7.22
N ALA A 277 9.54 -16.21 7.82
CA ALA A 277 10.22 -16.96 8.87
C ALA A 277 9.27 -17.24 10.05
N LYS A 278 8.53 -16.24 10.52
CA LYS A 278 7.51 -16.42 11.57
C LYS A 278 6.39 -17.37 11.17
N ALA A 279 5.95 -17.33 9.91
CA ALA A 279 4.95 -18.26 9.39
C ALA A 279 5.46 -19.72 9.45
N MET A 280 6.72 -19.94 9.08
CA MET A 280 7.38 -21.25 9.14
C MET A 280 7.56 -21.77 10.57
N GLU A 281 8.00 -20.91 11.48
CA GLU A 281 8.14 -21.23 12.91
C GLU A 281 6.80 -21.61 13.54
N ALA A 282 5.74 -20.84 13.25
CA ALA A 282 4.41 -21.15 13.75
C ALA A 282 3.86 -22.46 13.16
N ALA A 283 4.16 -22.77 11.89
CA ALA A 283 3.72 -24.02 11.26
C ALA A 283 4.45 -25.26 11.83
N SER A 284 5.76 -25.16 12.09
CA SER A 284 6.58 -26.29 12.58
C SER A 284 6.27 -26.70 14.02
N GLN A 285 5.76 -25.79 14.85
CA GLN A 285 5.50 -26.05 16.26
C GLN A 285 4.31 -26.98 16.54
N ASN A 286 3.38 -27.16 15.58
CA ASN A 286 2.12 -27.87 15.84
C ASN A 286 1.65 -28.82 14.72
N GLY A 287 2.53 -29.15 13.77
CA GLY A 287 2.18 -30.03 12.65
C GLY A 287 1.05 -29.47 11.77
N ALA A 288 0.85 -28.14 11.79
CA ALA A 288 -0.05 -27.49 10.88
C ALA A 288 0.41 -27.77 9.44
N PRO A 289 -0.50 -28.04 8.50
CA PRO A 289 -0.09 -28.31 7.12
C PRO A 289 0.74 -27.14 6.60
N PRO A 290 1.90 -27.41 5.97
CA PRO A 290 2.78 -26.37 5.49
C PRO A 290 2.01 -25.46 4.53
N PRO A 291 2.00 -24.15 4.77
CA PRO A 291 1.11 -23.27 4.05
C PRO A 291 1.53 -23.16 2.57
N PRO A 292 0.62 -22.75 1.66
CA PRO A 292 0.94 -22.65 0.23
C PRO A 292 2.06 -21.63 -0.02
N ALA A 293 2.80 -21.79 -1.12
CA ALA A 293 3.98 -21.02 -1.49
C ALA A 293 5.17 -21.14 -0.52
N GLN A 294 5.32 -22.30 0.12
CA GLN A 294 6.41 -22.60 1.04
C GLN A 294 7.80 -22.47 0.39
N VAL A 295 7.92 -22.88 -0.88
CA VAL A 295 9.16 -22.80 -1.66
C VAL A 295 9.54 -21.34 -1.90
N ALA A 296 8.60 -20.52 -2.37
CA ALA A 296 8.79 -19.08 -2.52
C ALA A 296 9.17 -18.40 -1.20
N ALA A 297 8.46 -18.75 -0.11
CA ALA A 297 8.72 -18.24 1.22
C ALA A 297 10.15 -18.56 1.69
N PHE A 298 10.57 -19.83 1.57
CA PHE A 298 11.91 -20.27 1.96
C PHE A 298 12.99 -19.65 1.09
N HIS A 299 12.76 -19.55 -0.23
CA HIS A 299 13.69 -18.89 -1.15
C HIS A 299 13.95 -17.45 -0.72
N LEU A 300 12.90 -16.68 -0.44
CA LEU A 300 13.03 -15.29 -0.02
C LEU A 300 13.73 -15.15 1.34
N VAL A 301 13.38 -16.01 2.31
CA VAL A 301 14.06 -16.05 3.62
C VAL A 301 15.55 -16.33 3.45
N ARG A 302 15.92 -17.34 2.65
CA ARG A 302 17.30 -17.69 2.35
C ARG A 302 18.06 -16.52 1.73
N GLU A 303 17.49 -15.87 0.72
CA GLU A 303 18.11 -14.74 0.02
C GLU A 303 18.37 -13.56 0.96
N ILE A 304 17.36 -13.16 1.74
CA ILE A 304 17.46 -11.98 2.62
C ILE A 304 18.31 -12.27 3.85
N PHE A 305 18.08 -13.37 4.57
CA PHE A 305 18.85 -13.70 5.77
C PHE A 305 20.28 -14.13 5.41
N GLY A 306 20.46 -14.78 4.26
CA GLY A 306 21.76 -15.11 3.72
C GLY A 306 22.60 -13.88 3.37
N GLY A 307 21.98 -12.87 2.73
CA GLY A 307 22.63 -11.58 2.49
C GLY A 307 23.08 -10.86 3.77
N SER A 308 22.39 -11.11 4.89
CA SER A 308 22.77 -10.61 6.23
C SER A 308 23.67 -11.56 7.01
N ASN A 309 24.15 -12.66 6.40
CA ASN A 309 24.96 -13.71 7.03
C ASN A 309 24.29 -14.40 8.23
N GLU A 310 22.96 -14.44 8.27
CA GLU A 310 22.14 -15.10 9.29
C GLU A 310 21.83 -16.57 8.91
N TRP A 311 22.81 -17.29 8.36
CA TRP A 311 22.63 -18.65 7.84
C TRP A 311 22.13 -19.65 8.88
N GLU A 312 22.54 -19.50 10.14
CA GLU A 312 22.06 -20.35 11.24
C GLU A 312 20.54 -20.29 11.41
N ARG A 313 19.93 -19.12 11.20
CA ARG A 313 18.46 -18.99 11.25
C ARG A 313 17.79 -19.77 10.13
N VAL A 314 18.35 -19.71 8.92
CA VAL A 314 17.82 -20.45 7.76
C VAL A 314 17.90 -21.97 7.97
N LEU A 315 19.02 -22.45 8.53
CA LEU A 315 19.19 -23.87 8.84
C LEU A 315 18.27 -24.34 9.98
N ALA A 316 18.15 -23.57 11.06
CA ALA A 316 17.24 -23.88 12.17
C ALA A 316 15.77 -23.95 11.71
N LEU A 317 15.36 -23.04 10.82
CA LEU A 317 14.05 -23.08 10.18
C LEU A 317 13.87 -24.38 9.37
N THR A 318 14.89 -24.76 8.60
CA THR A 318 14.87 -25.99 7.79
C THR A 318 14.72 -27.23 8.67
N ASP A 319 15.50 -27.33 9.74
CA ASP A 319 15.45 -28.45 10.68
C ASP A 319 14.06 -28.62 11.30
N ALA A 320 13.42 -27.50 11.68
CA ALA A 320 12.09 -27.52 12.26
C ALA A 320 11.01 -28.00 11.25
N MET A 321 11.21 -27.72 9.96
CA MET A 321 10.21 -28.01 8.93
C MET A 321 10.37 -29.37 8.26
N LEU A 322 11.60 -29.87 8.10
CA LEU A 322 11.90 -31.07 7.30
C LEU A 322 11.00 -32.26 7.63
N GLY A 323 10.68 -32.49 8.92
CA GLY A 323 9.82 -33.59 9.34
C GLY A 323 8.36 -33.52 8.86
N HIS A 324 7.86 -32.33 8.52
CA HIS A 324 6.43 -32.05 8.28
C HIS A 324 6.09 -31.76 6.82
N LEU A 325 7.09 -31.76 5.94
CA LEU A 325 6.95 -31.43 4.52
C LEU A 325 6.65 -32.66 3.66
N ASP A 326 6.07 -32.45 2.48
CA ASP A 326 6.01 -33.48 1.44
C ASP A 326 7.38 -33.68 0.78
N ASP A 327 7.55 -34.79 0.05
CA ASP A 327 8.84 -35.18 -0.53
C ASP A 327 9.38 -34.11 -1.49
N ASP A 328 8.49 -33.45 -2.24
CA ASP A 328 8.81 -32.38 -3.18
C ASP A 328 9.48 -31.18 -2.48
N ARG A 329 8.86 -30.69 -1.40
CA ARG A 329 9.35 -29.54 -0.63
C ARG A 329 10.54 -29.93 0.24
N LYS A 330 10.55 -31.15 0.79
CA LYS A 330 11.68 -31.71 1.54
C LYS A 330 12.95 -31.72 0.69
N LEU A 331 12.87 -32.24 -0.53
CA LEU A 331 14.00 -32.32 -1.44
C LEU A 331 14.59 -30.93 -1.70
N TYR A 332 13.75 -29.96 -2.07
CA TYR A 332 14.20 -28.60 -2.35
C TYR A 332 14.88 -27.95 -1.13
N MET A 333 14.23 -28.01 0.04
CA MET A 333 14.74 -27.35 1.24
C MET A 333 16.00 -28.03 1.79
N ALA A 334 16.06 -29.37 1.76
CA ALA A 334 17.25 -30.12 2.13
C ALA A 334 18.43 -29.81 1.19
N LEU A 335 18.19 -29.75 -0.12
CA LEU A 335 19.22 -29.40 -1.09
C LEU A 335 19.81 -28.01 -0.83
N GLN A 336 18.95 -27.01 -0.63
CA GLN A 336 19.40 -25.66 -0.33
C GLN A 336 20.12 -25.56 1.02
N ALA A 337 19.62 -26.23 2.06
CA ALA A 337 20.27 -26.25 3.38
C ALA A 337 21.62 -26.97 3.35
N GLY A 338 21.73 -28.07 2.59
CA GLY A 338 23.00 -28.76 2.35
C GLY A 338 24.03 -27.86 1.67
N LEU A 339 23.62 -27.12 0.63
CA LEU A 339 24.48 -26.14 -0.04
C LEU A 339 24.91 -25.01 0.89
N ILE A 340 24.00 -24.47 1.72
CA ILE A 340 24.33 -23.42 2.70
C ILE A 340 25.33 -23.94 3.74
N ALA A 341 25.05 -25.11 4.34
CA ALA A 341 25.92 -25.71 5.34
C ALA A 341 27.32 -26.00 4.78
N TRP A 342 27.40 -26.51 3.55
CA TRP A 342 28.67 -26.85 2.91
C TRP A 342 29.44 -25.62 2.41
N ARG A 343 28.82 -24.77 1.58
CA ARG A 343 29.52 -23.70 0.84
C ARG A 343 29.64 -22.40 1.64
N GLU A 344 28.61 -22.03 2.39
CA GLU A 344 28.58 -20.75 3.12
C GLU A 344 29.14 -20.91 4.54
N MET A 345 28.83 -22.02 5.21
CA MET A 345 29.24 -22.25 6.60
C MET A 345 30.45 -23.18 6.78
N GLY A 346 30.80 -23.98 5.78
CA GLY A 346 31.87 -24.98 5.90
C GLY A 346 31.58 -26.13 6.88
N ASP A 347 30.33 -26.30 7.31
CA ASP A 347 29.89 -27.36 8.21
C ASP A 347 29.56 -28.62 7.41
N VAL A 348 30.59 -29.42 7.14
CA VAL A 348 30.49 -30.65 6.34
C VAL A 348 29.61 -31.71 7.02
N GLU A 349 29.61 -31.78 8.35
CA GLU A 349 28.80 -32.76 9.08
C GLU A 349 27.31 -32.45 8.97
N ARG A 350 26.94 -31.18 9.15
CA ARG A 350 25.55 -30.74 9.00
C ARG A 350 25.10 -30.81 7.54
N ALA A 351 25.97 -30.44 6.60
CA ALA A 351 25.70 -30.59 5.17
C ALA A 351 25.40 -32.05 4.81
N ARG A 352 26.18 -33.00 5.35
CA ARG A 352 25.98 -34.45 5.13
C ARG A 352 24.57 -34.89 5.54
N LYS A 353 24.07 -34.44 6.69
CA LYS A 353 22.69 -34.76 7.15
C LYS A 353 21.63 -34.32 6.14
N TYR A 354 21.76 -33.13 5.55
CA TYR A 354 20.82 -32.66 4.54
C TYR A 354 20.97 -33.41 3.21
N PHE A 355 22.21 -33.65 2.76
CA PHE A 355 22.46 -34.42 1.55
C PHE A 355 22.03 -35.89 1.66
N ASP A 356 22.00 -36.47 2.86
CA ASP A 356 21.42 -37.80 3.07
C ASP A 356 19.91 -37.82 2.82
N VAL A 357 19.20 -36.75 3.20
CA VAL A 357 17.77 -36.59 2.85
C VAL A 357 17.60 -36.43 1.34
N VAL A 358 18.46 -35.63 0.69
CA VAL A 358 18.44 -35.47 -0.78
C VAL A 358 18.69 -36.82 -1.45
N ARG A 359 19.69 -37.59 -1.01
CA ARG A 359 20.04 -38.90 -1.58
C ARG A 359 18.91 -39.94 -1.47
N GLN A 360 18.07 -39.85 -0.43
CA GLN A 360 16.91 -40.73 -0.30
C GLN A 360 15.78 -40.36 -1.28
N LEU A 361 15.65 -39.08 -1.63
CA LEU A 361 14.54 -38.56 -2.45
C LEU A 361 14.89 -38.45 -3.93
N ASP A 362 16.12 -38.04 -4.25
CA ASP A 362 16.66 -37.90 -5.61
C ASP A 362 18.16 -38.26 -5.63
N PRO A 363 18.50 -39.55 -5.82
CA PRO A 363 19.88 -40.03 -5.86
C PRO A 363 20.73 -39.43 -7.00
N ASP A 364 20.09 -38.97 -8.07
CA ASP A 364 20.75 -38.47 -9.29
C ASP A 364 20.97 -36.95 -9.26
N ALA A 365 20.70 -36.30 -8.12
CA ALA A 365 20.87 -34.86 -7.97
C ALA A 365 22.35 -34.45 -8.22
N PRO A 366 22.64 -33.50 -9.13
CA PRO A 366 24.01 -33.16 -9.52
C PRO A 366 24.82 -32.59 -8.35
N GLU A 367 24.17 -31.90 -7.41
CA GLU A 367 24.82 -31.37 -6.21
C GLU A 367 25.36 -32.47 -5.27
N LEU A 368 24.79 -33.68 -5.30
CA LEU A 368 25.32 -34.81 -4.51
C LEU A 368 26.69 -35.25 -5.01
N ALA A 369 26.87 -35.32 -6.34
CA ALA A 369 28.15 -35.68 -6.94
C ALA A 369 29.24 -34.64 -6.62
N ASP A 370 28.89 -33.35 -6.69
CA ASP A 370 29.78 -32.25 -6.31
C ASP A 370 30.18 -32.32 -4.83
N PHE A 371 29.22 -32.61 -3.95
CA PHE A 371 29.47 -32.72 -2.51
C PHE A 371 30.34 -33.94 -2.18
N ASP A 372 30.03 -35.12 -2.72
CA ASP A 372 30.75 -36.36 -2.44
C ASP A 372 32.20 -36.29 -2.95
N ALA A 373 32.44 -35.63 -4.09
CA ALA A 373 33.78 -35.38 -4.61
C ALA A 373 34.61 -34.45 -3.70
N ALA A 374 33.98 -33.49 -3.03
CA ALA A 374 34.66 -32.51 -2.17
C ALA A 374 34.79 -32.94 -0.71
N ALA A 375 33.78 -33.60 -0.15
CA ALA A 375 33.70 -33.97 1.26
C ALA A 375 34.31 -35.36 1.56
N GLY A 376 34.60 -36.15 0.51
CA GLY A 376 35.03 -37.54 0.63
C GLY A 376 33.87 -38.49 1.01
N PRO A 377 34.02 -39.81 0.81
CA PRO A 377 32.98 -40.76 1.18
C PRO A 377 32.65 -40.61 2.67
N ALA A 378 31.36 -40.67 3.01
CA ALA A 378 30.95 -40.88 4.39
C ALA A 378 31.72 -42.11 4.88
N ALA A 379 32.53 -41.96 5.93
CA ALA A 379 33.22 -43.09 6.53
C ALA A 379 32.17 -44.19 6.75
N GLU A 380 32.27 -45.26 5.97
CA GLU A 380 31.48 -46.45 6.17
C GLU A 380 31.59 -46.80 7.65
N ALA A 381 30.44 -47.09 8.26
CA ALA A 381 30.38 -47.67 9.59
C ALA A 381 31.50 -48.72 9.69
N ALA A 382 32.47 -48.46 10.57
CA ALA A 382 33.55 -49.38 10.83
C ALA A 382 32.93 -50.68 11.37
N GLU A 383 32.67 -51.63 10.48
CA GLU A 383 32.65 -53.04 10.84
C GLU A 383 34.05 -53.39 11.39
N PRO A 384 34.13 -54.19 12.47
CA PRO A 384 35.37 -54.36 13.21
C PRO A 384 36.31 -55.25 12.41
N ALA A 385 37.36 -54.67 11.83
CA ALA A 385 38.49 -55.45 11.33
C ALA A 385 39.29 -55.96 12.53
N ALA A 386 38.91 -57.14 13.01
CA ALA A 386 39.81 -58.01 13.75
C ALA A 386 40.92 -58.49 12.81
N SER A 387 42.17 -58.12 13.09
CA SER A 387 43.30 -59.04 12.93
C SER A 387 44.54 -58.50 13.65
N GLU A 388 44.99 -59.32 14.58
CA GLU A 388 46.25 -59.29 15.31
C GLU A 388 47.47 -59.11 14.40
N THR A 389 48.49 -58.40 14.89
CA THR A 389 49.87 -58.93 14.92
C THR A 389 50.75 -58.05 15.81
N GLU A 390 51.51 -58.73 16.67
CA GLU A 390 52.42 -58.20 17.68
C GLU A 390 53.58 -57.35 17.10
N PRO A 391 54.15 -56.43 17.90
CA PRO A 391 55.38 -55.71 17.57
C PRO A 391 56.64 -56.39 18.16
N PRO A 392 57.82 -56.28 17.54
CA PRO A 392 59.07 -56.55 18.23
C PRO A 392 59.66 -55.30 18.89
N ALA A 393 60.44 -55.55 19.93
CA ALA A 393 60.85 -54.64 21.00
C ALA A 393 62.06 -53.72 20.70
N GLY A 394 61.97 -52.49 21.23
CA GLY A 394 63.00 -51.72 21.96
C GLY A 394 64.21 -51.10 21.22
N PRO A 395 65.01 -50.20 21.86
CA PRO A 395 64.94 -49.79 23.28
C PRO A 395 65.22 -48.28 23.59
N GLU A 396 65.26 -47.97 24.89
CA GLU A 396 65.92 -46.84 25.61
C GLU A 396 65.15 -45.50 25.73
N THR A 397 64.47 -45.18 26.85
CA THR A 397 64.89 -44.82 28.24
C THR A 397 65.25 -43.34 28.42
N ASP A 398 64.37 -42.61 29.13
CA ASP A 398 64.61 -41.64 30.22
C ASP A 398 63.38 -40.72 30.33
N ALA A 399 62.86 -40.26 31.47
CA ALA A 399 63.03 -40.57 32.88
C ALA A 399 61.84 -39.90 33.59
N GLU A 400 61.61 -40.37 34.81
CA GLU A 400 60.92 -39.78 35.96
C GLU A 400 59.38 -39.77 36.09
N ALA A 401 58.98 -40.57 37.08
CA ALA A 401 57.70 -40.66 37.75
C ALA A 401 57.46 -39.46 38.70
N THR A 402 56.21 -39.15 39.05
CA THR A 402 55.68 -39.68 40.32
C THR A 402 54.16 -39.82 40.32
N GLN A 403 53.74 -41.06 40.55
CA GLN A 403 52.45 -41.53 41.11
C GLN A 403 52.32 -41.07 42.58
N GLY A 404 51.20 -41.12 43.30
CA GLY A 404 49.88 -41.76 43.17
C GLY A 404 48.99 -41.16 44.29
N ALA A 405 47.81 -41.64 44.65
CA ALA A 405 47.09 -42.87 44.36
C ALA A 405 45.59 -42.64 44.68
N ALA A 406 44.76 -43.45 44.04
CA ALA A 406 43.32 -43.68 44.27
C ALA A 406 43.06 -44.28 45.69
N PRO A 407 41.82 -44.69 46.14
CA PRO A 407 40.70 -45.10 45.30
C PRO A 407 39.25 -44.92 45.84
N ASP A 408 38.31 -45.39 45.01
CA ASP A 408 37.05 -46.10 45.29
C ASP A 408 35.71 -45.38 45.58
N ALA A 409 34.70 -46.02 44.96
CA ALA A 409 33.32 -46.28 45.41
C ALA A 409 32.16 -45.38 44.90
N GLU A 410 31.51 -45.89 43.85
CA GLU A 410 30.09 -46.30 43.75
C GLU A 410 28.93 -45.47 44.36
N SER A 411 27.99 -45.18 43.45
CA SER A 411 26.52 -45.35 43.54
C SER A 411 25.63 -44.39 44.39
N THR A 412 24.94 -43.49 43.66
CA THR A 412 23.46 -43.19 43.58
C THR A 412 22.55 -43.15 44.84
N PRO A 413 21.28 -42.67 44.76
CA PRO A 413 20.74 -41.35 44.35
C PRO A 413 19.64 -40.85 45.34
N ALA A 414 19.13 -39.60 45.23
CA ALA A 414 17.80 -39.24 45.78
C ALA A 414 17.22 -37.90 45.27
N GLU A 415 15.88 -37.89 45.17
CA GLU A 415 14.94 -36.87 44.72
C GLU A 415 14.78 -35.63 45.63
N ALA A 416 14.20 -34.52 45.10
CA ALA A 416 12.96 -33.88 45.60
C ALA A 416 12.75 -32.43 45.06
N LYS A 417 11.50 -32.10 44.65
CA LYS A 417 10.88 -30.74 44.61
C LYS A 417 10.17 -30.46 45.97
N PRO A 418 9.40 -29.36 46.28
CA PRO A 418 8.95 -28.17 45.50
C PRO A 418 8.78 -26.81 46.29
N ALA A 419 8.23 -25.79 45.59
CA ALA A 419 7.39 -24.64 46.05
C ALA A 419 8.11 -23.38 46.65
N SER A 420 7.66 -22.11 46.55
CA SER A 420 6.34 -21.48 46.40
C SER A 420 6.38 -19.95 46.08
N LYS A 421 5.20 -19.36 45.82
CA LYS A 421 4.82 -18.01 45.33
C LYS A 421 5.00 -16.84 46.33
N ARG A 422 5.07 -15.58 45.83
CA ARG A 422 4.29 -14.42 46.40
C ARG A 422 4.17 -13.19 45.48
N LYS A 423 3.11 -12.40 45.74
CA LYS A 423 2.43 -11.37 44.91
C LYS A 423 2.57 -9.94 45.47
N LYS A 424 2.34 -8.95 44.58
CA LYS A 424 1.72 -7.60 44.74
C LYS A 424 2.52 -6.44 45.39
N ARG A 425 2.54 -5.26 44.73
CA ARG A 425 1.67 -4.07 45.02
C ARG A 425 1.88 -2.89 44.03
N ARG A 426 0.81 -2.09 43.89
CA ARG A 426 0.60 -0.87 43.05
C ARG A 426 1.05 0.44 43.73
N ARG A 427 1.26 1.50 42.94
CA ARG A 427 0.90 2.95 43.10
C ARG A 427 1.29 3.68 41.78
N LYS A 428 0.47 4.45 41.02
CA LYS A 428 -0.25 5.76 41.21
C LYS A 428 0.66 6.85 41.80
N ASP A 429 0.81 8.08 41.32
CA ASP A 429 0.32 8.98 40.25
C ASP A 429 1.57 9.88 39.90
N ASP A 430 1.73 10.65 38.82
CA ASP A 430 1.13 11.96 38.50
C ASP A 430 1.87 12.59 37.29
N ALA A 431 1.20 13.56 36.66
CA ALA A 431 1.59 14.32 35.46
C ALA A 431 2.78 15.29 35.64
N VAL A 432 3.36 15.75 34.51
CA VAL A 432 3.48 17.17 34.08
C VAL A 432 4.38 17.26 32.83
N ALA A 433 4.04 18.23 31.98
CA ALA A 433 4.50 18.49 30.63
C ALA A 433 5.86 19.19 30.48
N ALA A 434 6.27 19.27 29.20
CA ALA A 434 6.92 20.37 28.49
C ALA A 434 8.46 20.41 28.36
N ASP A 435 8.84 20.49 27.08
CA ASP A 435 9.95 21.17 26.41
C ASP A 435 11.41 20.78 26.66
N GLY A 436 12.16 20.73 25.56
CA GLY A 436 13.61 20.83 25.57
C GLY A 436 14.34 20.12 24.44
N ASP A 437 14.25 20.69 23.25
CA ASP A 437 15.26 20.79 22.18
C ASP A 437 16.64 20.14 22.44
N ALA A 438 17.13 19.33 21.48
CA ALA A 438 18.54 19.26 21.06
C ALA A 438 18.76 18.11 20.06
N ALA A 439 18.97 18.48 18.79
CA ALA A 439 19.70 17.66 17.83
C ALA A 439 21.18 17.52 18.25
N PRO A 440 21.87 16.49 17.73
CA PRO A 440 23.24 16.73 17.28
C PRO A 440 23.46 16.27 15.84
N ALA A 441 24.26 17.08 15.15
CA ALA A 441 24.76 16.91 13.81
C ALA A 441 25.94 15.91 13.72
N ALA A 442 26.05 15.24 12.57
CA ALA A 442 27.27 14.70 11.93
C ALA A 442 26.81 13.96 10.65
N ALA A 443 27.48 13.93 9.50
CA ALA A 443 28.63 14.63 8.96
C ALA A 443 28.66 14.38 7.43
N ASP A 444 29.37 15.30 6.80
CA ASP A 444 29.86 15.54 5.43
C ASP A 444 30.19 14.40 4.43
N ALA A 445 30.42 14.86 3.18
CA ALA A 445 31.02 14.30 1.96
C ALA A 445 30.05 13.71 0.91
N GLY A 446 29.98 14.16 -0.36
CA GLY A 446 30.76 15.11 -1.14
C GLY A 446 30.99 14.57 -2.56
N ALA A 447 30.30 15.09 -3.58
CA ALA A 447 30.69 15.00 -4.99
C ALA A 447 30.00 16.10 -5.81
N ALA A 448 30.81 16.93 -6.46
CA ALA A 448 30.44 18.18 -7.11
C ALA A 448 30.01 18.02 -8.58
N ALA A 449 29.07 18.87 -9.01
CA ALA A 449 28.83 19.30 -10.39
C ALA A 449 28.43 20.80 -10.38
N PRO A 450 28.63 21.54 -11.48
CA PRO A 450 29.09 22.93 -11.41
C PRO A 450 27.99 23.98 -11.24
N ASP A 451 28.45 25.07 -10.66
CA ASP A 451 27.82 26.36 -10.39
C ASP A 451 27.34 27.08 -11.65
N ALA A 452 26.06 27.43 -11.65
CA ALA A 452 25.49 28.52 -12.44
C ALA A 452 24.50 29.27 -11.54
N GLY A 453 25.05 30.12 -10.67
CA GLY A 453 24.28 30.98 -9.79
C GLY A 453 23.35 31.95 -10.52
N GLN A 454 22.10 31.98 -10.07
CA GLN A 454 21.37 33.22 -9.80
C GLN A 454 20.38 32.94 -8.66
N ALA A 455 20.72 33.46 -7.49
CA ALA A 455 19.83 33.52 -6.33
C ALA A 455 18.60 34.35 -6.71
N VAL A 456 17.43 33.72 -6.70
CA VAL A 456 16.16 34.44 -6.76
C VAL A 456 15.79 34.82 -5.33
N ASP A 457 16.00 36.10 -5.06
CA ASP A 457 15.56 36.86 -3.89
C ASP A 457 14.07 36.61 -3.62
N SER A 458 13.74 36.06 -2.45
CA SER A 458 12.39 35.68 -2.03
C SER A 458 11.60 36.85 -1.42
N ASP A 459 11.86 38.08 -1.85
CA ASP A 459 11.19 39.28 -1.34
C ASP A 459 10.75 40.20 -2.48
N ARG A 460 9.86 39.66 -3.33
CA ARG A 460 9.08 40.44 -4.29
C ARG A 460 7.61 40.04 -4.23
N THR A 461 6.88 40.66 -3.32
CA THR A 461 5.46 40.92 -3.56
C THR A 461 5.36 41.65 -4.90
N PRO A 462 4.60 41.14 -5.89
CA PRO A 462 4.39 41.89 -7.12
C PRO A 462 3.77 43.24 -6.76
N PRO A 463 4.17 44.36 -7.41
CA PRO A 463 3.47 45.62 -7.21
C PRO A 463 1.99 45.41 -7.58
N PRO A 464 1.04 46.08 -6.89
CA PRO A 464 -0.34 46.05 -7.30
C PRO A 464 -0.39 46.52 -8.76
N VAL A 465 -0.91 45.65 -9.63
CA VAL A 465 -1.15 45.99 -11.04
C VAL A 465 -2.05 47.21 -11.01
N ALA A 466 -1.53 48.36 -11.44
CA ALA A 466 -2.26 49.61 -11.47
C ALA A 466 -3.58 49.40 -12.24
N ASP A 467 -4.69 49.72 -11.60
CA ASP A 467 -6.01 49.64 -12.21
C ASP A 467 -6.06 50.55 -13.44
N GLU A 468 -6.19 49.96 -14.62
CA GLU A 468 -6.84 50.66 -15.71
C GLU A 468 -8.28 50.96 -15.24
N PRO A 469 -8.76 52.21 -15.36
CA PRO A 469 -10.13 52.51 -15.01
C PRO A 469 -11.04 51.73 -15.96
N ASP A 470 -11.71 50.70 -15.43
CA ASP A 470 -12.88 50.11 -16.06
C ASP A 470 -13.78 51.28 -16.50
N GLY A 471 -14.11 51.32 -17.79
CA GLY A 471 -14.77 52.47 -18.42
C GLY A 471 -15.92 53.00 -17.57
N ALA A 472 -16.05 54.33 -17.50
CA ALA A 472 -16.92 55.06 -16.58
C ALA A 472 -18.27 54.36 -16.33
N GLU A 473 -18.35 53.59 -15.24
CA GLU A 473 -19.59 52.96 -14.80
C GLU A 473 -20.58 54.08 -14.44
N GLU A 474 -21.83 53.96 -14.91
CA GLU A 474 -22.88 54.92 -14.57
C GLU A 474 -23.30 54.76 -13.11
N ILE A 475 -22.61 55.45 -12.21
CA ILE A 475 -22.93 55.46 -10.77
C ILE A 475 -24.02 56.49 -10.51
N SER A 476 -25.17 56.04 -10.00
CA SER A 476 -26.28 56.90 -9.59
C SER A 476 -25.87 57.89 -8.49
N ASP A 477 -26.52 59.05 -8.42
CA ASP A 477 -26.21 60.06 -7.39
C ASP A 477 -26.40 59.52 -5.96
N GLU A 478 -27.37 58.63 -5.77
CA GLU A 478 -27.63 57.94 -4.50
C GLU A 478 -26.50 56.94 -4.14
N GLN A 479 -26.01 56.17 -5.11
CA GLN A 479 -24.88 55.27 -4.90
C GLN A 479 -23.58 56.05 -4.66
N ARG A 480 -23.39 57.18 -5.36
CA ARG A 480 -22.22 58.07 -5.17
C ARG A 480 -22.18 58.64 -3.76
N ALA A 481 -23.31 59.13 -3.25
CA ALA A 481 -23.42 59.59 -1.87
C ALA A 481 -23.10 58.48 -0.84
N ALA A 482 -23.53 57.24 -1.10
CA ALA A 482 -23.22 56.09 -0.25
C ALA A 482 -21.72 55.70 -0.29
N ILE A 483 -21.07 55.78 -1.46
CA ILE A 483 -19.61 55.57 -1.62
C ILE A 483 -18.83 56.64 -0.86
N ASP A 484 -19.20 57.92 -1.00
CA ASP A 484 -18.52 59.03 -0.33
C ASP A 484 -18.68 58.94 1.20
N ALA A 485 -19.85 58.51 1.69
CA ALA A 485 -20.07 58.26 3.10
C ALA A 485 -19.20 57.10 3.64
N ALA A 486 -19.01 56.02 2.86
CA ALA A 486 -18.13 54.92 3.24
C ALA A 486 -16.66 55.35 3.29
N ARG A 487 -16.20 56.16 2.32
CA ARG A 487 -14.85 56.74 2.30
C ARG A 487 -14.61 57.71 3.46
N ALA A 488 -15.59 58.54 3.81
CA ALA A 488 -15.50 59.44 4.96
C ALA A 488 -15.34 58.67 6.28
N LEU A 489 -16.12 57.60 6.48
CA LEU A 489 -16.00 56.73 7.66
C LEU A 489 -14.61 56.07 7.76
N GLU A 490 -14.04 55.65 6.63
CA GLU A 490 -12.68 55.11 6.60
C GLU A 490 -11.62 56.17 6.95
N ALA A 491 -11.74 57.38 6.38
CA ALA A 491 -10.85 58.50 6.66
C ALA A 491 -10.91 59.00 8.13
N GLU A 492 -12.08 58.87 8.77
CA GLU A 492 -12.29 59.16 10.18
C GLU A 492 -11.73 58.08 11.13
N GLY A 493 -11.23 56.96 10.60
CA GLY A 493 -10.68 55.86 11.39
C GLY A 493 -11.77 55.05 12.13
N ALA A 494 -12.98 54.96 11.55
CA ALA A 494 -14.05 54.15 12.13
C ALA A 494 -13.64 52.65 12.22
N PRO A 495 -14.22 51.87 13.16
CA PRO A 495 -13.99 50.44 13.25
C PRO A 495 -14.24 49.72 11.92
N PRO A 496 -13.46 48.68 11.57
CA PRO A 496 -13.51 48.04 10.26
C PRO A 496 -14.90 47.47 9.93
N ASP A 497 -15.63 46.95 10.92
CA ASP A 497 -16.97 46.42 10.71
C ASP A 497 -17.96 47.50 10.24
N LYS A 498 -17.83 48.75 10.75
CA LYS A 498 -18.68 49.87 10.31
C LYS A 498 -18.35 50.30 8.88
N VAL A 499 -17.06 50.29 8.52
CA VAL A 499 -16.59 50.61 7.16
C VAL A 499 -17.07 49.54 6.17
N ILE A 500 -16.96 48.26 6.54
CA ILE A 500 -17.47 47.13 5.76
C ILE A 500 -18.99 47.25 5.54
N ASP A 501 -19.76 47.55 6.59
CA ASP A 501 -21.21 47.73 6.47
C ASP A 501 -21.60 48.94 5.62
N ALA A 502 -20.81 50.02 5.65
CA ALA A 502 -21.02 51.19 4.78
C ALA A 502 -20.77 50.83 3.29
N TRP A 503 -19.71 50.09 2.99
CA TRP A 503 -19.44 49.60 1.63
C TRP A 503 -20.52 48.60 1.15
N ARG A 504 -21.01 47.71 2.02
CA ARG A 504 -22.15 46.83 1.71
C ARG A 504 -23.41 47.60 1.39
N LYS A 505 -23.70 48.70 2.09
CA LYS A 505 -24.83 49.59 1.78
C LYS A 505 -24.65 50.26 0.42
N ALA A 506 -23.45 50.73 0.09
CA ALA A 506 -23.16 51.30 -1.23
C ALA A 506 -23.37 50.29 -2.37
N ILE A 507 -23.02 49.01 -2.15
CA ILE A 507 -23.27 47.91 -3.11
C ILE A 507 -24.76 47.58 -3.19
N ALA A 508 -25.51 47.68 -2.09
CA ALA A 508 -26.94 47.38 -2.06
C ALA A 508 -27.79 48.36 -2.89
N VAL A 509 -27.33 49.61 -3.08
CA VAL A 509 -28.01 50.62 -3.90
C VAL A 509 -28.02 50.24 -5.38
N ASP A 510 -26.89 49.78 -5.91
CA ASP A 510 -26.80 49.17 -7.24
C ASP A 510 -25.84 47.96 -7.20
N PRO A 511 -26.40 46.72 -7.20
CA PRO A 511 -25.61 45.50 -7.15
C PRO A 511 -24.72 45.23 -8.37
N SER A 512 -24.96 45.93 -9.50
CA SER A 512 -24.28 45.69 -10.78
C SER A 512 -22.97 46.47 -10.96
N THR A 513 -22.72 47.45 -10.09
CA THR A 513 -21.54 48.31 -10.12
C THR A 513 -20.32 47.60 -9.51
N ARG A 514 -19.16 47.65 -10.19
CA ARG A 514 -17.94 46.97 -9.76
C ARG A 514 -17.10 47.83 -8.82
N ALA A 515 -17.04 49.14 -9.04
CA ALA A 515 -16.21 50.06 -8.25
C ALA A 515 -16.35 49.95 -6.70
N PRO A 516 -17.56 49.96 -6.10
CA PRO A 516 -17.69 49.84 -4.64
C PRO A 516 -17.32 48.44 -4.10
N ARG A 517 -17.40 47.39 -4.94
CA ARG A 517 -17.01 46.02 -4.57
C ARG A 517 -15.50 45.88 -4.46
N ARG A 518 -14.75 46.57 -5.33
CA ARG A 518 -13.28 46.60 -5.31
C ARG A 518 -12.74 47.28 -4.04
N GLU A 519 -13.38 48.36 -3.60
CA GLU A 519 -13.06 49.02 -2.34
C GLU A 519 -13.42 48.13 -1.13
N LEU A 520 -14.58 47.47 -1.15
CA LEU A 520 -14.93 46.47 -0.12
C LEU A 520 -13.88 45.36 -0.05
N ALA A 521 -13.45 44.83 -1.20
CA ALA A 521 -12.42 43.80 -1.27
C ALA A 521 -11.07 44.28 -0.69
N ARG A 522 -10.67 45.53 -0.96
CA ARG A 522 -9.49 46.16 -0.35
C ARG A 522 -9.60 46.21 1.16
N VAL A 523 -10.69 46.78 1.69
CA VAL A 523 -10.90 46.90 3.15
C VAL A 523 -10.91 45.53 3.83
N LEU A 524 -11.54 44.52 3.22
CA LEU A 524 -11.56 43.16 3.76
C LEU A 524 -10.17 42.51 3.75
N ARG A 525 -9.37 42.75 2.70
CA ARG A 525 -7.98 42.29 2.60
C ARG A 525 -7.09 42.95 3.65
N ASP A 526 -7.15 44.27 3.78
CA ASP A 526 -6.34 45.04 4.74
C ASP A 526 -6.62 44.63 6.20
N ASN A 527 -7.84 44.14 6.48
CA ASN A 527 -8.26 43.66 7.79
C ASN A 527 -8.20 42.13 7.96
N ALA A 528 -7.55 41.42 7.03
CA ALA A 528 -7.39 39.96 7.02
C ALA A 528 -8.72 39.18 7.20
N ARG A 529 -9.82 39.71 6.66
CA ARG A 529 -11.16 39.09 6.70
C ARG A 529 -11.34 38.17 5.49
N TRP A 530 -10.53 37.10 5.40
CA TRP A 530 -10.42 36.23 4.23
C TRP A 530 -11.75 35.57 3.79
N ASN A 531 -12.53 35.04 4.73
CA ASN A 531 -13.81 34.40 4.40
C ASN A 531 -14.83 35.41 3.85
N ALA A 532 -14.89 36.61 4.43
CA ALA A 532 -15.77 37.67 3.93
C ALA A 532 -15.29 38.23 2.58
N LEU A 533 -13.97 38.25 2.36
CA LEU A 533 -13.37 38.63 1.08
C LEU A 533 -13.76 37.64 -0.03
N VAL A 534 -13.70 36.34 0.26
CA VAL A 534 -14.14 35.29 -0.67
C VAL A 534 -15.61 35.49 -1.08
N GLU A 535 -16.49 35.73 -0.12
CA GLU A 535 -17.92 35.96 -0.43
C GLU A 535 -18.15 37.25 -1.22
N ALA A 536 -17.39 38.32 -0.93
CA ALA A 536 -17.46 39.56 -1.70
C ALA A 536 -16.98 39.38 -3.15
N LEU A 537 -15.91 38.61 -3.38
CA LEU A 537 -15.39 38.32 -4.70
C LEU A 537 -16.33 37.40 -5.51
N LYS A 538 -16.92 36.38 -4.89
CA LYS A 538 -17.96 35.55 -5.54
C LYS A 538 -19.17 36.39 -5.95
N ASP A 539 -19.63 37.28 -5.07
CA ASP A 539 -20.76 38.15 -5.38
C ASP A 539 -20.42 39.13 -6.53
N GLU A 540 -19.18 39.58 -6.63
CA GLU A 540 -18.72 40.40 -7.76
C GLU A 540 -18.69 39.61 -9.07
N GLU A 541 -18.14 38.40 -9.07
CA GLU A 541 -18.12 37.53 -10.25
C GLU A 541 -19.54 37.26 -10.77
N ALA A 542 -20.50 37.05 -9.86
CA ALA A 542 -21.87 36.73 -10.22
C ALA A 542 -22.69 37.95 -10.69
N ARG A 543 -22.46 39.14 -10.12
CA ARG A 543 -23.38 40.30 -10.29
C ARG A 543 -22.80 41.49 -11.03
N ALA A 544 -21.47 41.65 -11.04
CA ALA A 544 -20.81 42.85 -11.58
C ALA A 544 -19.80 42.55 -12.69
N ALA A 545 -19.16 41.37 -12.70
CA ALA A 545 -18.24 40.98 -13.76
C ALA A 545 -19.03 40.63 -15.04
N LYS A 546 -18.94 41.50 -16.06
CA LYS A 546 -19.73 41.39 -17.30
C LYS A 546 -18.96 40.69 -18.41
N THR A 547 -17.64 40.84 -18.45
CA THR A 547 -16.78 40.20 -19.45
C THR A 547 -16.09 38.96 -18.92
N THR A 548 -15.69 38.06 -19.82
CA THR A 548 -14.92 36.86 -19.48
C THR A 548 -13.62 37.23 -18.79
N GLU A 549 -12.95 38.29 -19.23
CA GLU A 549 -11.69 38.78 -18.67
C GLU A 549 -11.86 39.28 -17.24
N GLN A 550 -12.95 39.99 -16.95
CA GLN A 550 -13.27 40.45 -15.60
C GLN A 550 -13.55 39.27 -14.66
N LYS A 551 -14.31 38.27 -15.13
CA LYS A 551 -14.58 37.04 -14.36
C LYS A 551 -13.30 36.27 -14.06
N VAL A 552 -12.45 36.05 -15.06
CA VAL A 552 -11.16 35.37 -14.88
C VAL A 552 -10.26 36.12 -13.90
N ARG A 553 -10.22 37.46 -13.95
CA ARG A 553 -9.44 38.28 -12.99
C ARG A 553 -9.90 38.06 -11.55
N VAL A 554 -11.21 38.04 -11.31
CA VAL A 554 -11.79 37.77 -9.98
C VAL A 554 -11.48 36.34 -9.51
N LEU A 555 -11.64 35.36 -10.40
CA LEU A 555 -11.38 33.95 -10.09
C LEU A 555 -9.90 33.68 -9.76
N ARG A 556 -8.95 34.34 -10.43
CA ARG A 556 -7.52 34.25 -10.10
C ARG A 556 -7.23 34.80 -8.69
N GLU A 557 -7.86 35.91 -8.34
CA GLU A 557 -7.74 36.49 -6.99
C GLU A 557 -8.32 35.55 -5.91
N LEU A 558 -9.41 34.84 -6.22
CA LEU A 558 -9.96 33.78 -5.37
C LEU A 558 -9.01 32.59 -5.24
N VAL A 559 -8.34 32.18 -6.32
CA VAL A 559 -7.33 31.12 -6.30
C VAL A 559 -6.19 31.48 -5.35
N ASP A 560 -5.67 32.70 -5.41
CA ASP A 560 -4.57 33.15 -4.54
C ASP A 560 -5.00 33.14 -3.07
N ILE A 561 -6.23 33.58 -2.75
CA ILE A 561 -6.76 33.53 -1.38
C ILE A 561 -6.96 32.09 -0.91
N TYR A 562 -7.52 31.22 -1.76
CA TYR A 562 -7.72 29.81 -1.42
C TYR A 562 -6.42 29.06 -1.23
N ARG A 563 -5.38 29.39 -2.00
CA ARG A 563 -4.06 28.75 -1.92
C ARG A 563 -3.27 29.26 -0.71
N ASP A 564 -3.09 30.57 -0.61
CA ASP A 564 -2.07 31.14 0.29
C ASP A 564 -2.61 31.40 1.70
N GLN A 565 -3.86 31.87 1.80
CA GLN A 565 -4.44 32.31 3.07
C GLN A 565 -5.29 31.23 3.72
N LEU A 566 -6.17 30.57 2.94
CA LEU A 566 -7.12 29.59 3.46
C LEU A 566 -6.63 28.14 3.35
N ARG A 567 -5.65 27.87 2.48
CA ARG A 567 -5.08 26.53 2.23
C ARG A 567 -6.15 25.48 1.91
N LEU A 568 -7.11 25.84 1.06
CA LEU A 568 -8.23 25.01 0.62
C LEU A 568 -7.96 24.47 -0.79
N ASP A 569 -7.16 23.40 -0.90
CA ASP A 569 -6.69 22.84 -2.17
C ASP A 569 -7.83 22.44 -3.13
N VAL A 570 -8.93 21.89 -2.59
CA VAL A 570 -10.11 21.50 -3.39
C VAL A 570 -10.76 22.72 -4.03
N MET A 571 -10.83 23.84 -3.30
CA MET A 571 -11.41 25.09 -3.80
C MET A 571 -10.52 25.73 -4.86
N VAL A 572 -9.19 25.64 -4.70
CA VAL A 572 -8.23 26.06 -5.74
C VAL A 572 -8.49 25.30 -7.04
N VAL A 573 -8.60 23.98 -6.98
CA VAL A 573 -8.86 23.13 -8.16
C VAL A 573 -10.21 23.47 -8.81
N ASN A 574 -11.27 23.64 -8.03
CA ASN A 574 -12.58 23.98 -8.55
C ASN A 574 -12.58 25.35 -9.26
N THR A 575 -11.91 26.34 -8.66
CA THR A 575 -11.83 27.71 -9.20
C THR A 575 -10.95 27.74 -10.46
N LEU A 576 -9.83 27.00 -10.49
CA LEU A 576 -9.00 26.85 -11.70
C LEU A 576 -9.74 26.15 -12.83
N ASN A 577 -10.57 25.14 -12.53
CA ASN A 577 -11.43 24.50 -13.53
C ASN A 577 -12.47 25.47 -14.11
N GLN A 578 -13.02 26.38 -13.30
CA GLN A 578 -13.91 27.44 -13.80
C GLN A 578 -13.17 28.40 -14.73
N ILE A 579 -11.94 28.80 -14.39
CA ILE A 579 -11.10 29.62 -15.27
C ILE A 579 -10.83 28.89 -16.59
N HIS A 580 -10.49 27.60 -16.54
CA HIS A 580 -10.24 26.79 -17.74
C HIS A 580 -11.50 26.60 -18.60
N GLN A 581 -12.69 26.53 -18.01
CA GLN A 581 -13.94 26.51 -18.79
C GLN A 581 -14.20 27.83 -19.53
N LEU A 582 -13.84 28.96 -18.91
CA LEU A 582 -13.95 30.28 -19.52
C LEU A 582 -12.87 30.53 -20.58
N GLN A 583 -11.65 30.04 -20.34
CA GLN A 583 -10.49 30.18 -21.21
C GLN A 583 -9.76 28.83 -21.36
N PRO A 584 -10.22 27.95 -22.27
CA PRO A 584 -9.60 26.63 -22.47
C PRO A 584 -8.14 26.67 -22.92
N ASP A 585 -7.76 27.74 -23.61
CA ASP A 585 -6.43 27.91 -24.21
C ASP A 585 -5.42 28.63 -23.29
N ASP A 586 -5.81 28.97 -22.05
CA ASP A 586 -4.93 29.66 -21.10
C ASP A 586 -3.91 28.70 -20.48
N VAL A 587 -2.69 28.72 -21.03
CA VAL A 587 -1.57 27.90 -20.58
C VAL A 587 -1.20 28.18 -19.11
N ALA A 588 -1.33 29.43 -18.64
CA ALA A 588 -1.00 29.78 -17.27
C ALA A 588 -1.94 29.10 -16.26
N THR A 589 -3.23 28.94 -16.61
CA THR A 589 -4.19 28.19 -15.80
C THR A 589 -3.87 26.71 -15.78
N LEU A 590 -3.49 26.11 -16.92
CA LEU A 590 -3.06 24.71 -16.98
C LEU A 590 -1.79 24.45 -16.16
N ASP A 591 -0.87 25.42 -16.10
CA ASP A 591 0.32 25.32 -15.25
C ASP A 591 -0.02 25.39 -13.76
N ALA A 592 -0.89 26.31 -13.37
CA ALA A 592 -1.38 26.39 -11.99
C ALA A 592 -2.14 25.11 -11.60
N MET A 593 -2.94 24.53 -12.50
CA MET A 593 -3.62 23.25 -12.29
C MET A 593 -2.64 22.09 -12.17
N ALA A 594 -1.61 22.03 -13.01
CA ALA A 594 -0.59 21.00 -12.95
C ALA A 594 0.17 21.04 -11.62
N ALA A 595 0.62 22.23 -11.19
CA ALA A 595 1.29 22.42 -9.90
C ALA A 595 0.38 22.01 -8.72
N GLN A 596 -0.90 22.35 -8.78
CA GLN A 596 -1.87 21.99 -7.74
C GLN A 596 -2.17 20.48 -7.72
N TYR A 597 -2.36 19.84 -8.87
CA TYR A 597 -2.56 18.39 -8.91
C TYR A 597 -1.31 17.62 -8.48
N GLU A 598 -0.13 18.14 -8.77
CA GLU A 598 1.14 17.58 -8.32
C GLU A 598 1.30 17.69 -6.80
N SER A 599 0.99 18.84 -6.19
CA SER A 599 1.04 19.01 -4.72
C SER A 599 0.04 18.08 -4.01
N MET A 600 -1.14 17.89 -4.59
CA MET A 600 -2.17 16.96 -4.11
C MET A 600 -1.85 15.49 -4.43
N LYS A 601 -0.74 15.20 -5.12
CA LYS A 601 -0.36 13.86 -5.62
C LYS A 601 -1.47 13.18 -6.47
N ARG A 602 -2.30 13.99 -7.15
CA ARG A 602 -3.35 13.55 -8.08
C ARG A 602 -2.77 13.33 -9.48
N TRP A 603 -1.98 12.27 -9.62
CA TRP A 603 -1.26 11.95 -10.85
C TRP A 603 -2.16 11.80 -12.10
N PRO A 604 -3.36 11.19 -12.05
CA PRO A 604 -4.20 11.04 -13.24
C PRO A 604 -4.66 12.40 -13.79
N ASP A 605 -5.06 13.31 -12.89
CA ASP A 605 -5.51 14.65 -13.24
C ASP A 605 -4.35 15.53 -13.73
N LEU A 606 -3.16 15.35 -13.15
CA LEU A 606 -1.92 15.96 -13.65
C LEU A 606 -1.65 15.52 -15.09
N VAL A 607 -1.67 14.22 -15.38
CA VAL A 607 -1.45 13.70 -16.74
C VAL A 607 -2.51 14.24 -17.71
N ASN A 608 -3.78 14.28 -17.32
CA ASN A 608 -4.84 14.87 -18.13
C ASN A 608 -4.59 16.36 -18.41
N THR A 609 -4.13 17.11 -17.42
CA THR A 609 -3.81 18.54 -17.55
C THR A 609 -2.61 18.76 -18.46
N LEU A 610 -1.55 17.95 -18.32
CA LEU A 610 -0.37 18.00 -19.18
C LEU A 610 -0.70 17.63 -20.63
N ASN A 611 -1.57 16.63 -20.85
CA ASN A 611 -2.06 16.26 -22.18
C ASN A 611 -2.88 17.38 -22.85
N LYS A 612 -3.63 18.17 -22.07
CA LYS A 612 -4.33 19.37 -22.56
C LYS A 612 -3.37 20.52 -22.85
N LYS A 613 -2.30 20.66 -22.06
CA LYS A 613 -1.27 21.70 -22.23
C LYS A 613 -0.41 21.45 -23.48
N ALA A 614 0.02 20.21 -23.71
CA ALA A 614 0.94 19.85 -24.79
C ALA A 614 0.56 20.41 -26.18
N PRO A 615 -0.69 20.33 -26.67
CA PRO A 615 -1.06 20.88 -27.98
C PRO A 615 -1.10 22.43 -28.03
N LEU A 616 -1.17 23.10 -26.88
CA LEU A 616 -1.25 24.57 -26.79
C LEU A 616 0.12 25.25 -26.74
N VAL A 617 1.19 24.48 -26.45
CA VAL A 617 2.56 25.00 -26.38
C VAL A 617 3.18 25.06 -27.79
N PRO A 618 3.51 26.26 -28.32
CA PRO A 618 4.03 26.41 -29.67
C PRO A 618 5.48 25.94 -29.79
N ASP A 619 6.28 26.06 -28.73
CA ASP A 619 7.66 25.62 -28.72
C ASP A 619 7.77 24.09 -28.74
N VAL A 620 8.57 23.57 -29.68
CA VAL A 620 8.71 22.13 -29.90
C VAL A 620 9.50 21.49 -28.75
N ALA A 621 10.53 22.15 -28.21
CA ALA A 621 11.33 21.58 -27.13
C ALA A 621 10.52 21.46 -25.84
N GLU A 622 9.72 22.47 -25.50
CA GLU A 622 8.81 22.43 -24.35
C GLU A 622 7.71 21.37 -24.52
N ARG A 623 7.18 21.20 -25.74
CA ARG A 623 6.18 20.15 -26.02
C ARG A 623 6.76 18.74 -25.84
N VAL A 624 7.98 18.51 -26.35
CA VAL A 624 8.72 17.26 -26.13
C VAL A 624 8.95 17.02 -24.64
N ALA A 625 9.37 18.04 -23.89
CA ALA A 625 9.56 17.93 -22.44
C ALA A 625 8.26 17.56 -21.70
N LEU A 626 7.11 18.10 -22.12
CA LEU A 626 5.81 17.73 -21.56
C LEU A 626 5.45 16.27 -21.86
N HIS A 627 5.64 15.78 -23.10
CA HIS A 627 5.37 14.39 -23.44
C HIS A 627 6.31 13.41 -22.73
N LEU A 628 7.59 13.75 -22.56
CA LEU A 628 8.53 12.97 -21.74
C LEU A 628 8.11 12.93 -20.26
N ARG A 629 7.64 14.06 -19.72
CA ARG A 629 7.11 14.11 -18.34
C ARG A 629 5.89 13.21 -18.18
N ILE A 630 4.98 13.21 -19.16
CA ILE A 630 3.79 12.33 -19.18
C ILE A 630 4.21 10.86 -19.27
N ALA A 631 5.18 10.54 -20.13
CA ALA A 631 5.69 9.18 -20.30
C ALA A 631 6.34 8.64 -19.00
N ASN A 632 7.15 9.46 -18.33
CA ASN A 632 7.76 9.11 -17.06
C ASN A 632 6.70 8.94 -15.95
N LEU A 633 5.66 9.78 -15.91
CA LEU A 633 4.54 9.57 -15.00
C LEU A 633 3.84 8.23 -15.25
N TYR A 634 3.63 7.84 -16.52
CA TYR A 634 3.09 6.52 -16.86
C TYR A 634 3.99 5.34 -16.47
N LEU A 635 5.31 5.47 -16.60
CA LEU A 635 6.26 4.44 -16.16
C LEU A 635 6.36 4.34 -14.64
N GLU A 636 6.64 5.45 -13.97
CA GLU A 636 7.01 5.47 -12.55
C GLU A 636 5.80 5.38 -11.63
N ARG A 637 4.70 6.05 -11.97
CA ARG A 637 3.51 6.15 -11.09
C ARG A 637 2.41 5.16 -11.45
N PHE A 638 2.26 4.84 -12.73
CA PHE A 638 1.18 3.96 -13.21
C PHE A 638 1.65 2.57 -13.64
N SER A 639 2.97 2.35 -13.79
CA SER A 639 3.55 1.14 -14.40
C SER A 639 2.85 0.73 -15.70
N ASN A 640 2.34 1.70 -16.46
CA ASN A 640 1.58 1.50 -17.68
C ASN A 640 2.49 1.73 -18.89
N GLN A 641 3.23 0.68 -19.25
CA GLN A 641 4.19 0.72 -20.36
C GLN A 641 3.53 1.06 -21.70
N ALA A 642 2.28 0.64 -21.93
CA ALA A 642 1.59 0.90 -23.20
C ALA A 642 1.31 2.40 -23.42
N GLU A 643 0.83 3.10 -22.38
CA GLU A 643 0.60 4.56 -22.47
C GLU A 643 1.91 5.35 -22.39
N ALA A 644 2.92 4.84 -21.67
CA ALA A 644 4.25 5.43 -21.70
C ALA A 644 4.88 5.39 -23.10
N ILE A 645 4.78 4.27 -23.82
CA ILE A 645 5.27 4.14 -25.20
C ILE A 645 4.58 5.16 -26.11
N LYS A 646 3.25 5.29 -26.04
CA LYS A 646 2.52 6.30 -26.83
C LYS A 646 2.98 7.73 -26.52
N ALA A 647 3.25 8.02 -25.25
CA ALA A 647 3.75 9.33 -24.84
C ALA A 647 5.19 9.57 -25.31
N PHE A 648 6.05 8.55 -25.33
CA PHE A 648 7.39 8.63 -25.94
C PHE A 648 7.33 8.79 -27.46
N GLU A 649 6.42 8.08 -28.14
CA GLU A 649 6.19 8.25 -29.57
C GLU A 649 5.71 9.66 -29.92
N ALA A 650 4.88 10.27 -29.06
CA ALA A 650 4.45 11.65 -29.22
C ALA A 650 5.56 12.69 -28.92
N ALA A 651 6.66 12.26 -28.30
CA ALA A 651 7.83 13.10 -28.01
C ALA A 651 8.91 13.05 -29.12
N LEU A 652 8.78 12.13 -30.09
CA LEU A 652 9.65 11.99 -31.28
C LEU A 652 9.08 12.81 -32.45
#